data_AF-A0AAP0VBV7-F1
#
_entry.id   AF-A0AAP0VBV7-F1
#
_cell.length_a   1.000
_cell.length_b   1.000
_cell.length_c   1.000
_cell.angle_alpha   90.00
_cell.angle_beta   90.00
_cell.angle_gamma   90.00
#
_symmetry.space_group_name_H-M   'P 1'
#
loop_
_entity.id
_entity.type
_entity.pdbx_description
1 polymer ?
#
loop_
_entity_poly.entity_id
_entity_poly.type
_entity_poly.pdbx_seq_one_letter_code
_entity_poly.pdbx_strand_id
1 'polypeptide(L)'
;MKFRYAKYIYIAFVAVLAIVIASCSTKNNTSQTRWWHSFHAKYNTYYNGAQAYIDASLEKENGNKDNFTEMIPLYTVGNKASRELGKSNFERAIEKAEKAIARHSIKKKPEWNKSRRKTEKDIEWLSRREYNPFLWKAWMLMGRSQFHKGAFEEAATTFAYMSRLYRTQPAIYGKARAWLAKSYIEAGWLYDAEDVIRNMQRDSIDWRAVREWDYTFADYYIHTGELEKAVPYLRRVIKQEMRRKQKAREWYLMGQIQAALGNKDAAYNAFQHVIRSNPPYELEFNARVAATEVMAAGQAKQMVSRLKRMVASDKNKEYLDQVYYAMGNIYLTNKDTTNAIASYEQGNKKSTRSGIEKGVLLLRLGDLYWAKEKFSDARRCYNEALGLLDKDRKNYELLSERAKVLDELTPHTEAVHLQDSLQYLAKCPETERFAAIDRVINELKKKEKEERNRLAEQEAAQQMAQNGGINADNDNPLRRSAAPNKQGQDATWYFYNPMAVQQGKATFQQLWGKRENIDNWQRVNQTVVGKINNNLELTDVQRDSIAKEEARLDSISSKKDSAQNNPHQRAYYLAQIPFTAEQLAASNKILEAGLHHSGVIFKDRLDNLRLAEKALRRVSDNYPDYEQMDDVYYHLYLLYMRKSQSAIANSYIDKLKAKFPKSQWTAVLTDPYFKENAKFGEHIEDSLYASTYEAFKNNRFGEVTANKRISDERFPMGANRDKFLFIGGLSKLNQGDVNGCINEMKTVVEKFPQSRISEMAGMIVNGVEAGKKIRNSKFDLGDVWNYRTNVLNDSDSIKQVKFSPDRDIDFKFLLVYNPDSLSENKLLFEMARFNFTSFYVRNFDIEIEDIEGLHQMKLSGFRSFDEAFQYARQLFNNKNVTAQLSKDTKAIIISDKNLQLIGTSFSYKDYEDFYAKHFAPLQVTKRYLLSEPAEVATPREKERDLQEEIESRNPTETDLNARKQALEPVDNGMTIPLEEEKTTENKGITPTEMVIPIEETEKKEEPKNAIDNTEMVIPTEETAKKKEQKNTIDNTEMVIPIEETPTQKPQPKSIEPKKEEKPANKDNQKVAPIDNNIMEIPLDSETVLPKDTVGTPTNKPKTAKAKDSEKPSEKKKQQPAENTQKAQKPAEKKEQPKKKNTDGPVIYFDDDVKPVEKKKKEPQKQQPLDYDFDDEYYDLGGF
;
A
#
# COMPACT_ATOMS: atom_id res chain seq x y z
N MET A 1 -73.95 -5.70 57.83
CA MET A 1 -73.96 -5.74 56.35
C MET A 1 -72.64 -5.15 55.79
N LYS A 2 -71.48 -5.81 55.92
CA LYS A 2 -70.17 -5.22 55.50
C LYS A 2 -69.19 -6.12 54.70
N PHE A 3 -69.45 -7.42 54.53
CA PHE A 3 -68.48 -8.36 53.93
C PHE A 3 -68.65 -8.70 52.44
N ARG A 4 -69.70 -8.23 51.75
CA ARG A 4 -69.91 -8.60 50.32
C ARG A 4 -69.10 -7.78 49.31
N TYR A 5 -68.66 -6.57 49.64
CA TYR A 5 -67.95 -5.69 48.69
C TYR A 5 -66.47 -6.07 48.45
N ALA A 6 -65.80 -6.73 49.40
CA ALA A 6 -64.37 -7.05 49.29
C ALA A 6 -64.01 -7.92 48.06
N LYS A 7 -64.88 -8.89 47.70
CA LYS A 7 -64.66 -9.72 46.49
C LYS A 7 -64.77 -8.91 45.21
N TYR A 8 -65.72 -7.97 45.13
CA TYR A 8 -65.86 -7.09 43.97
C TYR A 8 -64.72 -6.06 43.87
N ILE A 9 -64.15 -5.63 45.00
CA ILE A 9 -62.94 -4.77 45.00
C ILE A 9 -61.74 -5.52 44.40
N TYR A 10 -61.51 -6.79 44.77
CA TYR A 10 -60.46 -7.61 44.15
C TYR A 10 -60.70 -7.83 42.65
N ILE A 11 -61.91 -8.15 42.24
CA ILE A 11 -62.25 -8.35 40.81
C ILE A 11 -62.11 -7.03 40.04
N ALA A 12 -62.54 -5.90 40.60
CA ALA A 12 -62.37 -4.58 39.99
C ALA A 12 -60.89 -4.18 39.92
N PHE A 13 -60.07 -4.48 40.94
CA PHE A 13 -58.63 -4.22 40.92
C PHE A 13 -57.92 -5.06 39.85
N VAL A 14 -58.26 -6.35 39.72
CA VAL A 14 -57.74 -7.22 38.65
C VAL A 14 -58.22 -6.77 37.26
N ALA A 15 -59.47 -6.34 37.12
CA ALA A 15 -59.99 -5.79 35.86
C ALA A 15 -59.31 -4.47 35.49
N VAL A 16 -59.10 -3.54 36.44
CA VAL A 16 -58.34 -2.31 36.23
C VAL A 16 -56.88 -2.62 35.88
N LEU A 17 -56.25 -3.59 36.56
CA LEU A 17 -54.89 -4.03 36.24
C LEU A 17 -54.80 -4.60 34.81
N ALA A 18 -55.76 -5.43 34.40
CA ALA A 18 -55.85 -5.97 33.04
C ALA A 18 -56.09 -4.87 31.99
N ILE A 19 -56.93 -3.87 32.28
CA ILE A 19 -57.17 -2.71 31.41
C ILE A 19 -55.90 -1.83 31.29
N VAL A 20 -55.16 -1.64 32.39
CA VAL A 20 -53.85 -0.94 32.36
C VAL A 20 -52.84 -1.71 31.51
N ILE A 21 -52.74 -3.04 31.67
CA ILE A 21 -51.86 -3.89 30.86
C ILE A 21 -52.25 -3.83 29.37
N ALA A 22 -53.54 -3.90 29.04
CA ALA A 22 -54.05 -3.81 27.67
C ALA A 22 -53.89 -2.41 27.05
N SER A 23 -53.91 -1.35 27.87
CA SER A 23 -53.64 0.04 27.43
C SER A 23 -52.20 0.21 26.93
N CYS A 24 -51.23 -0.44 27.58
CA CYS A 24 -49.78 -0.33 27.39
C CYS A 24 -49.22 -0.97 26.09
N SER A 25 -49.90 -0.78 24.95
CA SER A 25 -49.47 -1.24 23.63
C SER A 25 -48.87 -0.11 22.78
N THR A 26 -47.78 -0.39 22.05
CA THR A 26 -47.21 0.51 21.02
C THR A 26 -48.18 0.81 19.88
N LYS A 27 -49.23 -0.02 19.71
CA LYS A 27 -50.35 0.21 18.78
C LYS A 27 -51.28 1.36 19.21
N ASN A 28 -51.05 1.99 20.37
CA ASN A 28 -51.79 3.15 20.88
C ASN A 28 -50.86 4.30 21.30
N ASN A 29 -51.25 5.55 21.02
CA ASN A 29 -50.43 6.74 21.27
C ASN A 29 -51.13 7.73 22.23
N THR A 30 -51.32 7.30 23.48
CA THR A 30 -51.84 8.14 24.57
C THR A 30 -50.69 8.74 25.38
N SER A 31 -50.98 9.66 26.31
CA SER A 31 -49.99 10.15 27.27
C SER A 31 -49.42 9.01 28.13
N GLN A 32 -50.29 8.08 28.56
CA GLN A 32 -49.91 6.92 29.36
C GLN A 32 -49.03 5.92 28.59
N THR A 33 -49.34 5.60 27.32
CA THR A 33 -48.48 4.68 26.55
C THR A 33 -47.13 5.30 26.24
N ARG A 34 -47.08 6.59 25.88
CA ARG A 34 -45.80 7.32 25.70
C ARG A 34 -44.96 7.31 26.97
N TRP A 35 -45.56 7.54 28.14
CA TRP A 35 -44.85 7.48 29.42
C TRP A 35 -44.35 6.06 29.72
N TRP A 36 -45.20 5.04 29.59
CA TRP A 36 -44.86 3.64 29.86
C TRP A 36 -43.71 3.14 28.97
N HIS A 37 -43.81 3.31 27.65
CA HIS A 37 -42.76 2.88 26.73
C HIS A 37 -41.49 3.73 26.87
N SER A 38 -41.59 5.00 27.26
CA SER A 38 -40.42 5.83 27.61
C SER A 38 -39.72 5.33 28.89
N PHE A 39 -40.49 5.02 29.94
CA PHE A 39 -39.98 4.56 31.23
C PHE A 39 -39.29 3.20 31.10
N HIS A 40 -39.94 2.23 30.46
CA HIS A 40 -39.35 0.89 30.26
C HIS A 40 -38.16 0.90 29.28
N ALA A 41 -38.17 1.75 28.24
CA ALA A 41 -36.99 1.94 27.40
C ALA A 41 -35.80 2.46 28.22
N LYS A 42 -36.01 3.48 29.08
CA LYS A 42 -34.99 4.08 29.92
C LYS A 42 -34.39 3.08 30.93
N TYR A 43 -35.23 2.48 31.76
CA TYR A 43 -34.79 1.73 32.95
C TYR A 43 -34.58 0.22 32.75
N ASN A 44 -34.87 -0.34 31.56
CA ASN A 44 -34.59 -1.75 31.25
C ASN A 44 -33.53 -1.87 30.15
N THR A 45 -33.87 -1.59 28.91
CA THR A 45 -32.97 -1.86 27.77
C THR A 45 -31.88 -0.81 27.63
N TYR A 46 -32.21 0.49 27.70
CA TYR A 46 -31.22 1.55 27.55
C TYR A 46 -30.18 1.57 28.67
N TYR A 47 -30.57 1.48 29.94
CA TYR A 47 -29.62 1.49 31.07
C TYR A 47 -28.53 0.42 30.93
N ASN A 48 -28.91 -0.82 30.61
CA ASN A 48 -27.97 -1.92 30.40
C ASN A 48 -27.07 -1.71 29.16
N GLY A 49 -27.58 -1.08 28.10
CA GLY A 49 -26.78 -0.71 26.93
C GLY A 49 -25.82 0.46 27.22
N ALA A 50 -26.26 1.45 28.00
CA ALA A 50 -25.46 2.60 28.39
C ALA A 50 -24.29 2.20 29.30
N GLN A 51 -24.52 1.30 30.26
CA GLN A 51 -23.42 0.75 31.08
C GLN A 51 -22.40 -0.02 30.21
N ALA A 52 -22.86 -0.87 29.30
CA ALA A 52 -21.94 -1.56 28.38
C ALA A 52 -21.15 -0.58 27.49
N TYR A 53 -21.77 0.52 27.05
CA TYR A 53 -21.11 1.61 26.32
C TYR A 53 -20.11 2.40 27.20
N ILE A 54 -20.32 2.52 28.52
CA ILE A 54 -19.35 3.07 29.48
C ILE A 54 -18.15 2.14 29.57
N ASP A 55 -18.39 0.87 29.90
CA ASP A 55 -17.36 -0.13 30.12
C ASP A 55 -16.46 -0.27 28.89
N ALA A 56 -17.07 -0.30 27.69
CA ALA A 56 -16.37 -0.36 26.40
C ALA A 56 -15.42 0.83 26.14
N SER A 57 -15.87 2.06 26.42
CA SER A 57 -15.03 3.25 26.20
C SER A 57 -14.00 3.44 27.30
N LEU A 58 -14.26 3.01 28.54
CA LEU A 58 -13.25 2.96 29.59
C LEU A 58 -12.17 1.91 29.24
N GLU A 59 -12.55 0.74 28.74
CA GLU A 59 -11.62 -0.27 28.23
C GLU A 59 -10.74 0.32 27.10
N LYS A 60 -11.35 1.02 26.15
CA LYS A 60 -10.63 1.71 25.06
C LYS A 60 -9.73 2.85 25.55
N GLU A 61 -10.21 3.77 26.39
CA GLU A 61 -9.42 4.90 26.92
C GLU A 61 -8.26 4.44 27.81
N ASN A 62 -8.39 3.29 28.48
CA ASN A 62 -7.33 2.71 29.30
C ASN A 62 -6.34 1.85 28.51
N GLY A 63 -6.78 1.17 27.44
CA GLY A 63 -5.94 0.29 26.61
C GLY A 63 -5.33 0.94 25.36
N ASN A 64 -5.84 2.11 24.95
CA ASN A 64 -5.39 2.82 23.74
C ASN A 64 -3.90 3.17 23.80
N LYS A 65 -3.19 2.89 22.70
CA LYS A 65 -1.82 3.35 22.47
C LYS A 65 -1.79 4.30 21.27
N ASP A 66 -1.33 5.52 21.51
CA ASP A 66 -1.18 6.56 20.50
C ASP A 66 0.18 6.47 19.82
N ASN A 67 0.23 6.63 18.49
CA ASN A 67 1.49 6.79 17.76
C ASN A 67 1.99 8.24 17.89
N PHE A 68 2.83 8.51 18.90
CA PHE A 68 3.38 9.84 19.14
C PHE A 68 4.37 10.35 18.07
N THR A 69 4.75 9.51 17.10
CA THR A 69 5.56 9.95 15.94
C THR A 69 4.75 10.73 14.88
N GLU A 70 3.42 10.71 14.99
CA GLU A 70 2.48 11.39 14.08
C GLU A 70 1.47 12.21 14.87
N MET A 71 0.67 13.04 14.17
CA MET A 71 -0.42 13.76 14.81
C MET A 71 -1.48 12.75 15.28
N ILE A 72 -1.77 12.73 16.58
CA ILE A 72 -2.71 11.74 17.14
C ILE A 72 -4.15 12.10 16.73
N PRO A 73 -5.01 11.12 16.36
CA PRO A 73 -6.38 11.42 15.93
C PRO A 73 -7.19 11.97 17.11
N LEU A 74 -8.18 12.84 16.86
CA LEU A 74 -9.02 13.40 17.92
C LEU A 74 -9.74 12.28 18.70
N TYR A 75 -10.25 11.29 17.98
CA TYR A 75 -10.87 10.09 18.53
C TYR A 75 -9.90 8.90 18.57
N THR A 76 -9.91 8.15 19.67
CA THR A 76 -9.08 6.94 19.86
C THR A 76 -9.44 5.77 18.93
N VAL A 77 -10.58 5.84 18.23
CA VAL A 77 -11.00 4.82 17.24
C VAL A 77 -10.30 4.99 15.88
N GLY A 78 -9.73 6.17 15.61
CA GLY A 78 -8.82 6.41 14.49
C GLY A 78 -7.53 5.59 14.59
N ASN A 79 -7.07 5.28 15.81
CA ASN A 79 -5.92 4.41 16.05
C ASN A 79 -6.24 2.96 15.68
N LYS A 80 -5.84 2.52 14.48
CA LYS A 80 -6.04 1.15 13.96
C LYS A 80 -5.71 0.07 15.00
N ALA A 81 -4.55 0.15 15.64
CA ALA A 81 -4.06 -0.80 16.65
C ALA A 81 -4.88 -0.84 17.96
N SER A 82 -5.79 0.11 18.19
CA SER A 82 -6.67 0.21 19.38
C SER A 82 -8.17 0.19 19.02
N ARG A 83 -8.51 -0.02 17.74
CA ARG A 83 -9.89 0.01 17.22
C ARG A 83 -10.78 -1.09 17.80
N GLU A 84 -10.24 -2.29 17.98
CA GLU A 84 -10.99 -3.46 18.48
C GLU A 84 -11.21 -3.48 20.01
N LEU A 85 -10.55 -2.59 20.78
CA LEU A 85 -10.76 -2.49 22.23
C LEU A 85 -12.23 -2.11 22.55
N GLY A 86 -12.83 -2.76 23.56
CA GLY A 86 -14.21 -2.55 23.98
C GLY A 86 -15.28 -3.18 23.07
N LYS A 87 -14.90 -3.83 21.96
CA LYS A 87 -15.83 -4.26 20.88
C LYS A 87 -17.02 -5.09 21.36
N SER A 88 -16.79 -6.10 22.20
CA SER A 88 -17.87 -6.95 22.73
C SER A 88 -18.85 -6.21 23.66
N ASN A 89 -18.36 -5.16 24.34
CA ASN A 89 -19.16 -4.29 25.18
C ASN A 89 -19.93 -3.25 24.33
N PHE A 90 -19.33 -2.72 23.25
CA PHE A 90 -20.06 -1.92 22.23
C PHE A 90 -21.14 -2.74 21.51
N GLU A 91 -20.88 -4.00 21.16
CA GLU A 91 -21.87 -4.89 20.53
C GLU A 91 -23.06 -5.16 21.46
N ARG A 92 -22.79 -5.35 22.76
CA ARG A 92 -23.85 -5.43 23.77
C ARG A 92 -24.65 -4.12 23.86
N ALA A 93 -24.00 -2.96 23.74
CA ALA A 93 -24.69 -1.67 23.72
C ALA A 93 -25.60 -1.50 22.49
N ILE A 94 -25.15 -1.96 21.32
CA ILE A 94 -25.93 -1.98 20.06
C ILE A 94 -27.16 -2.88 20.22
N GLU A 95 -26.99 -4.17 20.58
CA GLU A 95 -28.11 -5.12 20.75
C GLU A 95 -29.16 -4.59 21.74
N LYS A 96 -28.72 -3.97 22.84
CA LYS A 96 -29.64 -3.38 23.84
C LYS A 96 -30.34 -2.13 23.33
N ALA A 97 -29.69 -1.30 22.50
CA ALA A 97 -30.30 -0.14 21.86
C ALA A 97 -31.33 -0.54 20.78
N GLU A 98 -30.99 -1.48 19.90
CA GLU A 98 -31.91 -2.06 18.90
C GLU A 98 -33.15 -2.66 19.57
N LYS A 99 -32.95 -3.44 20.64
CA LYS A 99 -34.01 -4.05 21.45
C LYS A 99 -34.88 -3.01 22.16
N ALA A 100 -34.33 -1.84 22.51
CA ALA A 100 -35.11 -0.70 22.98
C ALA A 100 -35.98 -0.11 21.86
N ILE A 101 -35.37 0.16 20.70
CA ILE A 101 -36.04 0.73 19.52
C ILE A 101 -37.20 -0.17 19.06
N ALA A 102 -36.94 -1.47 18.87
CA ALA A 102 -37.92 -2.44 18.38
C ALA A 102 -39.12 -2.62 19.32
N ARG A 103 -38.90 -2.60 20.65
CA ARG A 103 -39.96 -2.85 21.65
C ARG A 103 -40.73 -1.60 22.08
N HIS A 104 -40.19 -0.39 21.88
CA HIS A 104 -40.73 0.84 22.46
C HIS A 104 -41.01 1.96 21.44
N SER A 105 -40.86 1.72 20.14
CA SER A 105 -41.21 2.68 19.08
C SER A 105 -42.73 2.89 18.98
N ILE A 106 -43.16 4.15 18.89
CA ILE A 106 -44.56 4.56 18.74
C ILE A 106 -44.69 5.38 17.46
N LYS A 107 -45.00 4.69 16.35
CA LYS A 107 -45.13 5.30 15.01
C LYS A 107 -46.56 5.79 14.70
N LYS A 108 -47.59 5.28 15.40
CA LYS A 108 -48.99 5.69 15.22
C LYS A 108 -49.16 7.17 15.59
N LYS A 109 -49.72 7.99 14.70
CA LYS A 109 -50.00 9.41 15.00
C LYS A 109 -51.03 9.56 16.13
N PRO A 110 -50.88 10.55 17.02
CA PRO A 110 -51.85 10.82 18.07
C PRO A 110 -53.06 11.57 17.51
N GLU A 111 -54.23 11.34 18.09
CA GLU A 111 -55.47 11.98 17.67
C GLU A 111 -55.53 13.44 18.14
N TRP A 112 -55.92 14.34 17.23
CA TRP A 112 -56.06 15.77 17.54
C TRP A 112 -57.52 16.13 17.80
N ASN A 113 -57.85 16.44 19.05
CA ASN A 113 -59.15 17.00 19.40
C ASN A 113 -59.26 18.44 18.84
N LYS A 114 -60.35 18.73 18.11
CA LYS A 114 -60.58 20.01 17.43
C LYS A 114 -60.91 21.19 18.36
N SER A 115 -60.89 20.99 19.69
CA SER A 115 -61.26 21.98 20.70
C SER A 115 -60.42 23.27 20.77
N ARG A 116 -59.27 23.33 20.08
CA ARG A 116 -58.50 24.58 19.90
C ARG A 116 -57.74 24.61 18.57
N ARG A 117 -57.36 25.82 18.13
CA ARG A 117 -56.41 26.00 17.02
C ARG A 117 -55.06 25.37 17.38
N LYS A 118 -54.42 24.73 16.41
CA LYS A 118 -53.05 24.19 16.54
C LYS A 118 -52.06 25.34 16.68
N THR A 119 -51.21 25.29 17.69
CA THR A 119 -49.99 26.10 17.79
C THR A 119 -48.89 25.48 16.93
N GLU A 120 -47.81 26.22 16.71
CA GLU A 120 -46.60 25.72 16.04
C GLU A 120 -46.04 24.45 16.70
N LYS A 121 -46.02 24.39 18.05
CA LYS A 121 -45.61 23.19 18.81
C LYS A 121 -46.53 21.99 18.57
N ASP A 122 -47.83 22.22 18.37
CA ASP A 122 -48.77 21.14 18.04
C ASP A 122 -48.57 20.64 16.61
N ILE A 123 -48.23 21.53 15.67
CA ILE A 123 -47.92 21.18 14.27
C ILE A 123 -46.61 20.38 14.24
N GLU A 124 -45.56 20.88 14.91
CA GLU A 124 -44.27 20.21 15.08
C GLU A 124 -44.46 18.80 15.66
N TRP A 125 -45.19 18.68 16.77
CA TRP A 125 -45.50 17.40 17.40
C TRP A 125 -46.32 16.46 16.49
N LEU A 126 -47.41 16.93 15.86
CA LEU A 126 -48.22 16.12 14.94
C LEU A 126 -47.47 15.73 13.64
N SER A 127 -46.38 16.41 13.31
CA SER A 127 -45.53 16.09 12.16
C SER A 127 -44.41 15.07 12.45
N ARG A 128 -44.21 14.70 13.72
CA ARG A 128 -43.18 13.72 14.12
C ARG A 128 -43.45 12.33 13.53
N ARG A 129 -42.36 11.58 13.30
CA ARG A 129 -42.38 10.18 12.82
C ARG A 129 -42.15 9.15 13.93
N GLU A 130 -41.73 9.60 15.11
CA GLU A 130 -41.59 8.83 16.35
C GLU A 130 -42.19 9.66 17.49
N TYR A 131 -42.97 9.02 18.36
CA TYR A 131 -43.72 9.67 19.44
C TYR A 131 -43.28 9.24 20.85
N ASN A 132 -42.44 8.21 20.99
CA ASN A 132 -41.73 7.94 22.23
C ASN A 132 -40.65 9.03 22.46
N PRO A 133 -40.75 9.87 23.51
CA PRO A 133 -39.82 10.99 23.72
C PRO A 133 -38.41 10.55 24.11
N PHE A 134 -38.20 9.27 24.43
CA PHE A 134 -36.91 8.75 24.88
C PHE A 134 -36.10 8.05 23.78
N LEU A 135 -36.73 7.51 22.72
CA LEU A 135 -36.04 6.63 21.77
C LEU A 135 -34.88 7.29 21.02
N TRP A 136 -34.85 8.62 20.87
CA TRP A 136 -33.70 9.29 20.27
C TRP A 136 -32.40 9.06 21.05
N LYS A 137 -32.48 8.81 22.37
CA LYS A 137 -31.32 8.43 23.19
C LYS A 137 -30.84 7.02 22.84
N ALA A 138 -31.74 6.07 22.59
CA ALA A 138 -31.38 4.74 22.10
C ALA A 138 -30.74 4.77 20.70
N TRP A 139 -31.30 5.56 19.76
CA TRP A 139 -30.69 5.77 18.44
C TRP A 139 -29.30 6.41 18.52
N MET A 140 -29.11 7.38 19.43
CA MET A 140 -27.80 8.00 19.68
C MET A 140 -26.81 7.01 20.29
N LEU A 141 -27.24 6.18 21.25
CA LEU A 141 -26.43 5.12 21.87
C LEU A 141 -25.96 4.08 20.84
N MET A 142 -26.87 3.64 19.94
CA MET A 142 -26.56 2.71 18.86
C MET A 142 -25.47 3.27 17.93
N GLY A 143 -25.69 4.45 17.34
CA GLY A 143 -24.74 5.06 16.42
C GLY A 143 -23.39 5.42 17.05
N ARG A 144 -23.38 5.85 18.32
CA ARG A 144 -22.13 6.09 19.08
C ARG A 144 -21.36 4.79 19.35
N SER A 145 -22.06 3.71 19.67
CA SER A 145 -21.44 2.41 19.89
C SER A 145 -20.85 1.83 18.61
N GLN A 146 -21.55 1.98 17.48
CA GLN A 146 -21.04 1.65 16.14
C GLN A 146 -19.80 2.48 15.80
N PHE A 147 -19.86 3.80 15.98
CA PHE A 147 -18.73 4.70 15.74
C PHE A 147 -17.50 4.34 16.58
N HIS A 148 -17.64 4.15 17.90
CA HIS A 148 -16.50 3.84 18.77
C HIS A 148 -15.98 2.39 18.63
N LYS A 149 -16.82 1.46 18.16
CA LYS A 149 -16.39 0.13 17.65
C LYS A 149 -15.55 0.23 16.36
N GLY A 150 -15.65 1.34 15.62
CA GLY A 150 -15.00 1.53 14.32
C GLY A 150 -15.85 1.10 13.12
N ALA A 151 -17.13 0.81 13.33
CA ALA A 151 -18.11 0.53 12.28
C ALA A 151 -18.69 1.86 11.75
N PHE A 152 -17.84 2.64 11.09
CA PHE A 152 -18.17 4.01 10.68
C PHE A 152 -19.32 4.09 9.67
N GLU A 153 -19.37 3.16 8.71
CA GLU A 153 -20.45 3.08 7.72
C GLU A 153 -21.80 2.75 8.38
N GLU A 154 -21.83 1.74 9.27
CA GLU A 154 -23.02 1.41 10.05
C GLU A 154 -23.51 2.65 10.83
N ALA A 155 -22.61 3.31 11.55
CA ALA A 155 -22.91 4.55 12.28
C ALA A 155 -23.44 5.65 11.36
N ALA A 156 -22.87 5.81 10.16
CA ALA A 156 -23.36 6.77 9.17
C ALA A 156 -24.80 6.44 8.74
N THR A 157 -25.13 5.17 8.46
CA THR A 157 -26.51 4.78 8.12
C THR A 157 -27.48 5.06 9.28
N THR A 158 -27.09 4.73 10.51
CA THR A 158 -27.85 5.00 11.74
C THR A 158 -28.10 6.50 11.93
N PHE A 159 -27.08 7.34 11.81
CA PHE A 159 -27.20 8.79 11.98
C PHE A 159 -27.91 9.47 10.80
N ALA A 160 -27.75 8.99 9.57
CA ALA A 160 -28.51 9.44 8.41
C ALA A 160 -30.00 9.14 8.58
N TYR A 161 -30.36 7.92 8.98
CA TYR A 161 -31.74 7.55 9.30
C TYR A 161 -32.29 8.37 10.47
N MET A 162 -31.51 8.54 11.55
CA MET A 162 -31.88 9.37 12.70
C MET A 162 -32.16 10.82 12.29
N SER A 163 -31.34 11.42 11.42
CA SER A 163 -31.58 12.79 10.91
C SER A 163 -32.89 12.91 10.11
N ARG A 164 -33.26 11.86 9.34
CA ARG A 164 -34.52 11.79 8.60
C ARG A 164 -35.72 11.55 9.52
N LEU A 165 -35.54 10.77 10.59
CA LEU A 165 -36.58 10.43 11.58
C LEU A 165 -36.93 11.61 12.49
N TYR A 166 -35.92 12.37 12.95
CA TYR A 166 -36.06 13.48 13.90
C TYR A 166 -35.95 14.88 13.24
N ARG A 167 -36.08 14.98 11.90
CA ARG A 167 -35.96 16.23 11.12
C ARG A 167 -36.76 17.43 11.67
N THR A 168 -37.87 17.19 12.34
CA THR A 168 -38.76 18.23 12.91
C THR A 168 -38.36 18.68 14.32
N GLN A 169 -37.28 18.15 14.88
CA GLN A 169 -36.80 18.44 16.24
C GLN A 169 -35.34 18.92 16.17
N PRO A 170 -35.09 20.25 16.01
CA PRO A 170 -33.78 20.81 15.63
C PRO A 170 -32.60 20.36 16.49
N ALA A 171 -32.76 20.29 17.82
CA ALA A 171 -31.71 19.78 18.71
C ALA A 171 -31.28 18.33 18.40
N ILE A 172 -32.24 17.44 18.12
CA ILE A 172 -31.96 16.03 17.84
C ILE A 172 -31.41 15.87 16.41
N TYR A 173 -31.99 16.59 15.44
CA TYR A 173 -31.51 16.66 14.06
C TYR A 173 -30.06 17.16 14.00
N GLY A 174 -29.74 18.24 14.72
CA GLY A 174 -28.41 18.82 14.81
C GLY A 174 -27.38 17.87 15.44
N LYS A 175 -27.73 17.19 16.55
CA LYS A 175 -26.88 16.15 17.13
C LYS A 175 -26.64 14.99 16.14
N ALA A 176 -27.69 14.52 15.45
CA ALA A 176 -27.56 13.43 14.47
C ALA A 176 -26.73 13.80 13.24
N ARG A 177 -26.87 15.03 12.70
CA ARG A 177 -26.06 15.51 11.56
C ARG A 177 -24.59 15.72 11.93
N ALA A 178 -24.28 16.16 13.15
CA ALA A 178 -22.90 16.23 13.63
C ALA A 178 -22.24 14.85 13.64
N TRP A 179 -22.92 13.85 14.22
CA TRP A 179 -22.41 12.48 14.27
C TRP A 179 -22.35 11.78 12.91
N LEU A 180 -23.26 12.09 11.99
CA LEU A 180 -23.15 11.66 10.59
C LEU A 180 -21.86 12.15 9.93
N ALA A 181 -21.51 13.43 10.12
CA ALA A 181 -20.26 13.97 9.59
C ALA A 181 -19.03 13.30 10.22
N LYS A 182 -19.01 13.06 11.54
CA LYS A 182 -17.93 12.30 12.20
C LYS A 182 -17.72 10.93 11.57
N SER A 183 -18.81 10.19 11.34
CA SER A 183 -18.75 8.89 10.69
C SER A 183 -18.14 8.96 9.28
N TYR A 184 -18.47 9.98 8.48
CA TYR A 184 -17.85 10.18 7.17
C TYR A 184 -16.37 10.61 7.27
N ILE A 185 -16.01 11.45 8.25
CA ILE A 185 -14.62 11.89 8.49
C ILE A 185 -13.71 10.70 8.83
N GLU A 186 -14.08 9.89 9.84
CA GLU A 186 -13.27 8.73 10.26
C GLU A 186 -13.33 7.55 9.27
N ALA A 187 -14.30 7.53 8.35
CA ALA A 187 -14.30 6.65 7.17
C ALA A 187 -13.43 7.17 6.00
N GLY A 188 -12.93 8.41 6.07
CA GLY A 188 -12.17 9.06 4.99
C GLY A 188 -13.02 9.67 3.87
N TRP A 189 -14.36 9.65 3.98
CA TRP A 189 -15.30 10.16 2.99
C TRP A 189 -15.49 11.69 3.15
N LEU A 190 -14.40 12.44 2.95
CA LEU A 190 -14.34 13.87 3.27
C LEU A 190 -15.31 14.73 2.44
N TYR A 191 -15.67 14.32 1.21
CA TYR A 191 -16.66 15.03 0.40
C TYR A 191 -18.09 14.93 0.96
N ASP A 192 -18.51 13.74 1.43
CA ASP A 192 -19.80 13.55 2.10
C ASP A 192 -19.84 14.26 3.46
N ALA A 193 -18.72 14.25 4.19
CA ALA A 193 -18.57 15.07 5.39
C ALA A 193 -18.73 16.57 5.09
N GLU A 194 -18.10 17.08 4.03
CA GLU A 194 -18.19 18.48 3.62
C GLU A 194 -19.63 18.87 3.27
N ASP A 195 -20.38 18.08 2.49
CA ASP A 195 -21.79 18.41 2.21
C ASP A 195 -22.65 18.39 3.49
N VAL A 196 -22.40 17.45 4.41
CA VAL A 196 -23.09 17.43 5.71
C VAL A 196 -22.81 18.72 6.51
N ILE A 197 -21.56 19.17 6.51
CA ILE A 197 -21.07 20.37 7.20
C ILE A 197 -21.59 21.66 6.54
N ARG A 198 -21.41 21.81 5.22
CA ARG A 198 -21.80 22.98 4.41
C ARG A 198 -23.30 23.28 4.54
N ASN A 199 -24.13 22.25 4.48
CA ASN A 199 -25.57 22.42 4.68
C ASN A 199 -25.91 22.85 6.11
N MET A 200 -25.17 22.40 7.13
CA MET A 200 -25.37 22.88 8.49
C MET A 200 -24.84 24.30 8.73
N GLN A 201 -23.78 24.74 8.04
CA GLN A 201 -23.30 26.13 8.12
C GLN A 201 -24.32 27.15 7.56
N ARG A 202 -25.22 26.70 6.66
CA ARG A 202 -26.33 27.50 6.14
C ARG A 202 -27.50 27.61 7.12
N ASP A 203 -27.69 26.60 7.97
CA ASP A 203 -28.78 26.50 8.95
C ASP A 203 -28.36 27.04 10.33
N SER A 204 -29.34 27.40 11.17
CA SER A 204 -29.07 27.79 12.56
C SER A 204 -28.89 26.56 13.46
N ILE A 205 -27.66 26.32 13.94
CA ILE A 205 -27.36 25.23 14.87
C ILE A 205 -28.06 25.47 16.22
N ASP A 206 -28.92 24.53 16.66
CA ASP A 206 -29.51 24.54 18.01
C ASP A 206 -28.40 24.45 19.06
N TRP A 207 -28.47 25.28 20.10
CA TRP A 207 -27.41 25.37 21.13
C TRP A 207 -27.07 24.04 21.79
N ARG A 208 -28.01 23.08 21.86
CA ARG A 208 -27.79 21.73 22.41
C ARG A 208 -26.98 20.80 21.50
N ALA A 209 -26.79 21.18 20.24
CA ALA A 209 -25.96 20.47 19.28
C ALA A 209 -24.55 21.09 19.12
N VAL A 210 -24.32 22.31 19.63
CA VAL A 210 -23.05 23.05 19.44
C VAL A 210 -21.83 22.27 19.95
N ARG A 211 -21.91 21.54 21.08
CA ARG A 211 -20.83 20.65 21.54
C ARG A 211 -20.47 19.60 20.48
N GLU A 212 -21.47 18.90 19.95
CA GLU A 212 -21.24 17.84 18.95
C GLU A 212 -20.61 18.42 17.66
N TRP A 213 -21.06 19.62 17.25
CA TRP A 213 -20.50 20.35 16.12
C TRP A 213 -19.09 20.90 16.38
N ASP A 214 -18.78 21.38 17.58
CA ASP A 214 -17.42 21.83 17.94
C ASP A 214 -16.39 20.72 17.76
N TYR A 215 -16.68 19.50 18.25
CA TYR A 215 -15.84 18.34 17.93
C TYR A 215 -15.80 18.03 16.43
N THR A 216 -16.93 18.15 15.71
CA THR A 216 -17.02 17.78 14.27
C THR A 216 -16.18 18.70 13.38
N PHE A 217 -16.21 20.01 13.64
CA PHE A 217 -15.37 20.97 12.94
C PHE A 217 -13.89 20.82 13.31
N ALA A 218 -13.57 20.55 14.58
CA ALA A 218 -12.19 20.26 14.99
C ALA A 218 -11.63 19.05 14.23
N ASP A 219 -12.39 17.96 14.19
CA ASP A 219 -12.05 16.70 13.51
C ASP A 219 -11.87 16.91 12.00
N TYR A 220 -12.85 17.52 11.33
CA TYR A 220 -12.81 17.81 9.89
C TYR A 220 -11.58 18.65 9.50
N TYR A 221 -11.29 19.73 10.24
CA TYR A 221 -10.15 20.60 9.96
C TYR A 221 -8.79 19.98 10.34
N ILE A 222 -8.76 18.91 11.14
CA ILE A 222 -7.55 18.11 11.36
C ILE A 222 -7.33 17.16 10.18
N HIS A 223 -8.35 16.38 9.80
CA HIS A 223 -8.26 15.40 8.70
C HIS A 223 -8.01 16.05 7.33
N THR A 224 -8.56 17.24 7.06
CA THR A 224 -8.27 18.03 5.84
C THR A 224 -6.94 18.77 5.88
N GLY A 225 -6.25 18.81 7.03
CA GLY A 225 -5.01 19.56 7.21
C GLY A 225 -5.17 21.08 7.35
N GLU A 226 -6.40 21.61 7.44
CA GLU A 226 -6.70 23.02 7.69
C GLU A 226 -6.47 23.43 9.16
N LEU A 227 -5.28 23.16 9.67
CA LEU A 227 -4.93 23.18 11.10
C LEU A 227 -5.22 24.53 11.79
N GLU A 228 -5.08 25.66 11.10
CA GLU A 228 -5.45 26.98 11.64
C GLU A 228 -6.94 27.08 11.99
N LYS A 229 -7.81 26.53 11.12
CA LYS A 229 -9.25 26.47 11.36
C LYS A 229 -9.59 25.50 12.49
N ALA A 230 -8.83 24.42 12.68
CA ALA A 230 -9.07 23.46 13.76
C ALA A 230 -8.89 24.07 15.17
N VAL A 231 -7.85 24.89 15.37
CA VAL A 231 -7.46 25.49 16.67
C VAL A 231 -8.63 26.11 17.47
N PRO A 232 -9.47 27.02 16.93
CA PRO A 232 -10.56 27.63 17.69
C PRO A 232 -11.67 26.64 18.09
N TYR A 233 -11.88 25.55 17.33
CA TYR A 233 -12.85 24.51 17.67
C TYR A 233 -12.27 23.54 18.71
N LEU A 234 -11.04 23.05 18.50
CA LEU A 234 -10.35 22.18 19.46
C LEU A 234 -10.17 22.86 20.83
N ARG A 235 -10.01 24.19 20.88
CA ARG A 235 -10.00 24.95 22.14
C ARG A 235 -11.35 24.91 22.87
N ARG A 236 -12.48 24.81 22.16
CA ARG A 236 -13.82 24.69 22.76
C ARG A 236 -14.10 23.25 23.19
N VAL A 237 -13.70 22.28 22.39
CA VAL A 237 -13.63 20.84 22.73
C VAL A 237 -12.90 20.65 24.06
N ILE A 238 -11.62 21.06 24.15
CA ILE A 238 -10.81 20.98 25.38
C ILE A 238 -11.44 21.69 26.58
N LYS A 239 -12.26 22.74 26.37
CA LYS A 239 -13.00 23.41 27.45
C LYS A 239 -14.20 22.60 27.91
N GLN A 240 -14.89 21.92 27.00
CA GLN A 240 -16.11 21.13 27.22
C GLN A 240 -15.82 19.70 27.72
N GLU A 241 -14.69 19.11 27.35
CA GLU A 241 -14.24 17.77 27.71
C GLU A 241 -14.02 17.61 29.23
N MET A 242 -14.57 16.57 29.87
CA MET A 242 -14.49 16.39 31.33
C MET A 242 -13.56 15.26 31.78
N ARG A 243 -13.32 14.23 30.97
CA ARG A 243 -12.40 13.13 31.34
C ARG A 243 -10.96 13.61 31.35
N ARG A 244 -10.30 13.56 32.52
CA ARG A 244 -8.94 14.08 32.71
C ARG A 244 -7.89 13.48 31.74
N LYS A 245 -8.08 12.22 31.34
CA LYS A 245 -7.18 11.51 30.39
C LYS A 245 -7.38 12.03 28.96
N GLN A 246 -8.59 11.90 28.39
CA GLN A 246 -8.90 12.50 27.07
C GLN A 246 -8.58 14.00 27.01
N LYS A 247 -8.91 14.81 28.04
CA LYS A 247 -8.56 16.25 28.09
C LYS A 247 -7.05 16.50 27.99
N ALA A 248 -6.22 15.66 28.63
CA ALA A 248 -4.76 15.75 28.52
C ALA A 248 -4.26 15.31 27.13
N ARG A 249 -4.90 14.31 26.52
CA ARG A 249 -4.62 13.84 25.16
C ARG A 249 -4.97 14.92 24.11
N GLU A 250 -6.09 15.61 24.27
CA GLU A 250 -6.47 16.75 23.41
C GLU A 250 -5.55 17.96 23.61
N TRP A 251 -5.06 18.23 24.82
CA TRP A 251 -4.00 19.22 25.04
C TRP A 251 -2.68 18.85 24.34
N TYR A 252 -2.36 17.57 24.22
CA TYR A 252 -1.19 17.11 23.47
C TYR A 252 -1.38 17.31 21.96
N LEU A 253 -2.56 16.96 21.43
CA LEU A 253 -2.95 17.22 20.04
C LEU A 253 -2.93 18.72 19.71
N MET A 254 -3.44 19.59 20.60
CA MET A 254 -3.29 21.05 20.49
C MET A 254 -1.81 21.46 20.45
N GLY A 255 -0.93 20.81 21.24
CA GLY A 255 0.51 21.01 21.17
C GLY A 255 1.11 20.65 19.81
N GLN A 256 0.76 19.50 19.25
CA GLN A 256 1.20 19.07 17.91
C GLN A 256 0.71 20.01 16.81
N ILE A 257 -0.57 20.41 16.85
CA ILE A 257 -1.17 21.35 15.90
C ILE A 257 -0.46 22.71 15.94
N GLN A 258 -0.25 23.27 17.13
CA GLN A 258 0.48 24.54 17.27
C GLN A 258 1.95 24.42 16.84
N ALA A 259 2.58 23.26 17.03
CA ALA A 259 3.95 23.01 16.57
C ALA A 259 4.05 22.94 15.04
N ALA A 260 3.09 22.26 14.39
CA ALA A 260 2.97 22.20 12.93
C ALA A 260 2.72 23.59 12.31
N LEU A 261 1.93 24.43 12.98
CA LEU A 261 1.72 25.84 12.63
C LEU A 261 2.90 26.77 12.98
N GLY A 262 4.00 26.25 13.57
CA GLY A 262 5.16 27.04 13.96
C GLY A 262 4.97 27.95 15.20
N ASN A 263 3.80 27.91 15.85
CA ASN A 263 3.43 28.71 17.01
C ASN A 263 4.07 28.19 18.31
N LYS A 264 5.40 28.30 18.40
CA LYS A 264 6.23 27.63 19.41
C LYS A 264 5.78 27.87 20.86
N ASP A 265 5.52 29.12 21.26
CA ASP A 265 5.08 29.40 22.63
C ASP A 265 3.71 28.81 22.93
N ALA A 266 2.79 28.76 21.96
CA ALA A 266 1.47 28.14 22.14
C ALA A 266 1.59 26.61 22.25
N ALA A 267 2.43 25.99 21.41
CA ALA A 267 2.72 24.56 21.46
C ALA A 267 3.39 24.15 22.77
N TYR A 268 4.43 24.88 23.21
CA TYR A 268 5.08 24.64 24.50
C TYR A 268 4.08 24.75 25.65
N ASN A 269 3.26 25.81 25.70
CA ASN A 269 2.26 25.96 26.76
C ASN A 269 1.21 24.85 26.74
N ALA A 270 0.76 24.38 25.57
CA ALA A 270 -0.13 23.23 25.45
C ALA A 270 0.51 21.95 26.02
N PHE A 271 1.75 21.62 25.65
CA PHE A 271 2.47 20.48 26.26
C PHE A 271 2.71 20.65 27.78
N GLN A 272 2.90 21.88 28.27
CA GLN A 272 2.94 22.15 29.72
C GLN A 272 1.57 21.96 30.39
N HIS A 273 0.44 22.16 29.71
CA HIS A 273 -0.90 21.78 30.23
C HIS A 273 -1.07 20.25 30.32
N VAL A 274 -0.53 19.49 29.36
CA VAL A 274 -0.49 18.01 29.42
C VAL A 274 0.24 17.57 30.70
N ILE A 275 1.48 18.03 30.90
CA ILE A 275 2.31 17.63 32.06
C ILE A 275 1.65 17.99 33.40
N ARG A 276 1.08 19.20 33.50
CA ARG A 276 0.36 19.65 34.72
C ARG A 276 -0.93 18.88 35.01
N SER A 277 -1.48 18.15 34.04
CA SER A 277 -2.70 17.35 34.21
C SER A 277 -2.45 15.97 34.84
N ASN A 278 -1.19 15.62 35.16
CA ASN A 278 -0.77 14.32 35.68
C ASN A 278 -1.33 13.12 34.87
N PRO A 279 -1.00 13.03 33.56
CA PRO A 279 -1.53 12.02 32.65
C PRO A 279 -0.80 10.66 32.82
N PRO A 280 -1.20 9.61 32.08
CA PRO A 280 -0.40 8.39 31.96
C PRO A 280 1.05 8.68 31.54
N TYR A 281 2.00 7.90 32.06
CA TYR A 281 3.44 8.17 31.95
C TYR A 281 3.94 8.40 30.51
N GLU A 282 3.46 7.60 29.56
CA GLU A 282 3.87 7.67 28.14
C GLU A 282 3.45 9.00 27.48
N LEU A 283 2.28 9.53 27.84
CA LEU A 283 1.78 10.84 27.39
C LEU A 283 2.51 11.99 28.10
N GLU A 284 2.85 11.84 29.39
CA GLU A 284 3.67 12.81 30.12
C GLU A 284 5.09 12.90 29.54
N PHE A 285 5.70 11.75 29.26
CA PHE A 285 7.02 11.61 28.66
C PHE A 285 7.05 12.27 27.28
N ASN A 286 6.11 11.91 26.39
CA ASN A 286 6.05 12.48 25.04
C ASN A 286 5.78 14.00 25.07
N ALA A 287 4.96 14.50 26.00
CA ALA A 287 4.78 15.94 26.18
C ALA A 287 6.07 16.65 26.64
N ARG A 288 6.87 16.01 27.52
CA ARG A 288 8.19 16.52 27.93
C ARG A 288 9.19 16.54 26.78
N VAL A 289 9.21 15.50 25.94
CA VAL A 289 10.08 15.44 24.75
C VAL A 289 9.69 16.52 23.74
N ALA A 290 8.44 16.56 23.28
CA ALA A 290 7.98 17.52 22.27
C ALA A 290 8.16 19.00 22.73
N ALA A 291 7.94 19.28 24.02
CA ALA A 291 8.20 20.60 24.60
C ALA A 291 9.68 21.04 24.51
N THR A 292 10.64 20.11 24.45
CA THR A 292 12.07 20.46 24.27
C THR A 292 12.44 20.72 22.81
N GLU A 293 11.79 20.05 21.85
CA GLU A 293 12.02 20.27 20.42
C GLU A 293 11.46 21.62 19.96
N VAL A 294 10.23 21.93 20.36
CA VAL A 294 9.55 23.19 20.05
C VAL A 294 10.38 24.42 20.49
N MET A 295 10.96 24.36 21.69
CA MET A 295 11.77 25.46 22.25
C MET A 295 13.26 25.39 21.87
N ALA A 296 13.67 24.45 21.02
CA ALA A 296 15.07 24.23 20.69
C ALA A 296 15.71 25.42 19.94
N ALA A 297 14.93 26.14 19.14
CA ALA A 297 15.37 27.33 18.43
C ALA A 297 15.79 28.42 19.42
N GLY A 298 17.10 28.66 19.54
CA GLY A 298 17.69 29.62 20.50
C GLY A 298 18.01 29.05 21.88
N GLN A 299 17.36 27.97 22.34
CA GLN A 299 17.60 27.38 23.68
C GLN A 299 18.19 25.95 23.64
N ALA A 300 18.66 25.48 22.47
CA ALA A 300 19.15 24.12 22.22
C ALA A 300 20.04 23.52 23.31
N LYS A 301 21.03 24.26 23.85
CA LYS A 301 21.92 23.77 24.93
C LYS A 301 21.14 23.42 26.21
N GLN A 302 20.13 24.22 26.56
CA GLN A 302 19.27 23.96 27.72
C GLN A 302 18.33 22.77 27.47
N MET A 303 17.78 22.67 26.26
CA MET A 303 16.87 21.59 25.88
C MET A 303 17.58 20.22 25.81
N VAL A 304 18.78 20.17 25.21
CA VAL A 304 19.66 18.99 25.26
C VAL A 304 20.07 18.66 26.71
N SER A 305 20.24 19.64 27.60
CA SER A 305 20.49 19.37 29.02
C SER A 305 19.29 18.72 29.71
N ARG A 306 18.05 19.15 29.39
CA ARG A 306 16.82 18.49 29.89
C ARG A 306 16.72 17.05 29.39
N LEU A 307 16.92 16.81 28.09
CA LEU A 307 16.91 15.47 27.48
C LEU A 307 18.01 14.57 28.08
N LYS A 308 19.22 15.08 28.32
CA LYS A 308 20.28 14.31 29.00
C LYS A 308 19.92 13.89 30.44
N ARG A 309 19.13 14.69 31.17
CA ARG A 309 18.58 14.28 32.48
C ARG A 309 17.52 13.18 32.34
N MET A 310 16.73 13.20 31.25
CA MET A 310 15.79 12.12 30.94
C MET A 310 16.53 10.81 30.63
N VAL A 311 17.59 10.85 29.80
CA VAL A 311 18.47 9.68 29.55
C VAL A 311 19.06 9.08 30.83
N ALA A 312 19.33 9.91 31.85
CA ALA A 312 19.92 9.49 33.12
C ALA A 312 18.91 8.99 34.16
N SER A 313 17.62 8.87 33.83
CA SER A 313 16.59 8.38 34.75
C SER A 313 16.08 7.00 34.31
N ASP A 314 16.14 6.02 35.21
CA ASP A 314 15.77 4.62 34.91
C ASP A 314 14.33 4.45 34.41
N LYS A 315 13.42 5.36 34.80
CA LYS A 315 12.03 5.40 34.29
C LYS A 315 11.95 5.56 32.76
N ASN A 316 12.99 6.09 32.13
CA ASN A 316 13.07 6.28 30.68
C ASN A 316 13.83 5.17 29.95
N LYS A 317 14.29 4.10 30.64
CA LYS A 317 15.12 3.03 30.05
C LYS A 317 14.50 2.40 28.80
N GLU A 318 13.18 2.39 28.68
CA GLU A 318 12.45 1.82 27.54
C GLU A 318 12.09 2.81 26.42
N TYR A 319 12.39 4.10 26.60
CA TYR A 319 12.04 5.19 25.69
C TYR A 319 13.28 6.00 25.26
N LEU A 320 14.48 5.46 25.45
CA LEU A 320 15.74 6.17 25.22
C LEU A 320 15.92 6.55 23.75
N ASP A 321 15.46 5.72 22.83
CA ASP A 321 15.36 5.99 21.40
C ASP A 321 14.64 7.31 21.11
N GLN A 322 13.48 7.55 21.74
CA GLN A 322 12.71 8.79 21.59
C GLN A 322 13.46 10.01 22.16
N VAL A 323 14.16 9.87 23.30
CA VAL A 323 14.99 10.95 23.87
C VAL A 323 16.18 11.29 22.96
N TYR A 324 16.82 10.28 22.37
CA TYR A 324 17.96 10.45 21.47
C TYR A 324 17.53 10.95 20.07
N TYR A 325 16.34 10.58 19.60
CA TYR A 325 15.71 11.11 18.39
C TYR A 325 15.51 12.63 18.53
N ALA A 326 14.89 13.08 19.63
CA ALA A 326 14.71 14.49 19.91
C ALA A 326 16.03 15.24 20.07
N MET A 327 17.04 14.66 20.75
CA MET A 327 18.38 15.24 20.77
C MET A 327 18.94 15.42 19.34
N GLY A 328 18.78 14.42 18.47
CA GLY A 328 19.17 14.49 17.06
C GLY A 328 18.46 15.61 16.29
N ASN A 329 17.15 15.72 16.43
CA ASN A 329 16.33 16.76 15.79
C ASN A 329 16.75 18.18 16.24
N ILE A 330 17.08 18.34 17.52
CA ILE A 330 17.62 19.60 18.05
C ILE A 330 18.98 19.91 17.43
N TYR A 331 19.90 18.95 17.31
CA TYR A 331 21.18 19.18 16.64
C TYR A 331 21.01 19.52 15.14
N LEU A 332 20.13 18.83 14.41
CA LEU A 332 19.80 19.17 13.00
C LEU A 332 19.25 20.59 12.86
N THR A 333 18.36 21.01 13.77
CA THR A 333 17.81 22.39 13.79
C THR A 333 18.91 23.45 13.94
N ASN A 334 20.03 23.09 14.58
CA ASN A 334 21.22 23.94 14.73
C ASN A 334 22.31 23.65 13.66
N LYS A 335 21.97 22.89 12.61
CA LYS A 335 22.86 22.43 11.51
C LYS A 335 24.04 21.54 11.96
N ASP A 336 24.04 21.06 13.20
CA ASP A 336 25.06 20.17 13.75
C ASP A 336 24.78 18.70 13.35
N THR A 337 25.05 18.42 12.08
CA THR A 337 24.81 17.10 11.48
C THR A 337 25.64 15.99 12.14
N THR A 338 26.77 16.33 12.76
CA THR A 338 27.67 15.36 13.40
C THR A 338 27.12 14.89 14.74
N ASN A 339 26.73 15.81 15.63
CA ASN A 339 26.09 15.42 16.89
C ASN A 339 24.66 14.89 16.69
N ALA A 340 23.99 15.27 15.59
CA ALA A 340 22.72 14.65 15.19
C ALA A 340 22.89 13.15 14.89
N ILE A 341 23.76 12.78 13.94
CA ILE A 341 24.05 11.38 13.59
C ILE A 341 24.51 10.59 14.83
N ALA A 342 25.42 11.15 15.63
CA ALA A 342 25.87 10.51 16.87
C ALA A 342 24.75 10.29 17.89
N SER A 343 23.74 11.17 17.94
CA SER A 343 22.57 11.01 18.82
C SER A 343 21.65 9.91 18.31
N TYR A 344 21.27 9.91 17.03
CA TYR A 344 20.41 8.86 16.46
C TYR A 344 21.08 7.48 16.55
N GLU A 345 22.37 7.35 16.20
CA GLU A 345 23.17 6.13 16.40
C GLU A 345 23.14 5.65 17.86
N GLN A 346 23.24 6.57 18.82
CA GLN A 346 23.19 6.22 20.23
C GLN A 346 21.78 5.83 20.69
N GLY A 347 20.73 6.38 20.08
CA GLY A 347 19.34 5.98 20.27
C GLY A 347 19.07 4.58 19.74
N ASN A 348 19.46 4.28 18.50
CA ASN A 348 19.31 2.92 17.92
C ASN A 348 19.97 1.85 18.83
N LYS A 349 21.21 2.12 19.29
CA LYS A 349 21.98 1.23 20.17
C LYS A 349 21.42 1.10 21.60
N LYS A 350 20.50 1.98 22.02
CA LYS A 350 19.85 1.96 23.34
C LYS A 350 18.36 1.65 23.28
N SER A 351 17.81 1.41 22.10
CA SER A 351 16.42 1.02 21.92
C SER A 351 16.21 -0.39 22.44
N THR A 352 15.57 -0.54 23.61
CA THR A 352 15.16 -1.85 24.14
C THR A 352 13.89 -2.36 23.46
N ARG A 353 13.06 -1.43 22.95
CA ARG A 353 11.88 -1.71 22.14
C ARG A 353 12.24 -1.66 20.65
N SER A 354 11.70 -2.58 19.86
CA SER A 354 11.66 -2.50 18.39
C SER A 354 10.30 -1.96 17.96
N GLY A 355 10.04 -0.69 18.31
CA GLY A 355 8.79 0.01 18.05
C GLY A 355 8.82 0.86 16.77
N ILE A 356 7.68 1.51 16.49
CA ILE A 356 7.51 2.45 15.38
C ILE A 356 8.46 3.65 15.52
N GLU A 357 8.74 4.05 16.76
CA GLU A 357 9.59 5.17 17.15
C GLU A 357 11.05 4.92 16.75
N LYS A 358 11.55 3.70 17.00
CA LYS A 358 12.84 3.22 16.49
C LYS A 358 12.85 3.23 14.95
N GLY A 359 11.77 2.82 14.30
CA GLY A 359 11.61 2.88 12.84
C GLY A 359 11.73 4.30 12.28
N VAL A 360 11.12 5.29 12.93
CA VAL A 360 11.18 6.70 12.54
C VAL A 360 12.57 7.30 12.79
N LEU A 361 13.22 6.93 13.90
CA LEU A 361 14.62 7.27 14.16
C LEU A 361 15.54 6.72 13.06
N LEU A 362 15.34 5.45 12.67
CA LEU A 362 16.13 4.78 11.64
C LEU A 362 15.91 5.39 10.25
N LEU A 363 14.67 5.69 9.87
CA LEU A 363 14.35 6.45 8.65
C LEU A 363 15.10 7.78 8.62
N ARG A 364 15.05 8.55 9.72
CA ARG A 364 15.70 9.86 9.80
C ARG A 364 17.23 9.78 9.77
N LEU A 365 17.80 8.72 10.34
CA LEU A 365 19.23 8.44 10.27
C LEU A 365 19.65 7.99 8.86
N GLY A 366 18.84 7.17 8.19
CA GLY A 366 19.03 6.74 6.80
C GLY A 366 19.02 7.92 5.83
N ASP A 367 18.08 8.86 5.96
CA ASP A 367 18.05 10.11 5.18
C ASP A 367 19.36 10.92 5.30
N LEU A 368 19.94 10.99 6.51
CA LEU A 368 21.19 11.71 6.75
C LEU A 368 22.41 10.99 6.17
N TYR A 369 22.38 9.65 6.14
CA TYR A 369 23.43 8.87 5.50
C TYR A 369 23.33 8.92 3.97
N TRP A 370 22.11 8.87 3.42
CA TRP A 370 21.81 9.09 2.01
C TRP A 370 22.31 10.47 1.53
N ALA A 371 21.94 11.53 2.24
CA ALA A 371 22.36 12.91 1.93
C ALA A 371 23.88 13.14 2.09
N LYS A 372 24.62 12.19 2.69
CA LYS A 372 26.08 12.21 2.84
C LYS A 372 26.79 11.17 1.98
N GLU A 373 26.12 10.62 0.98
CA GLU A 373 26.66 9.60 0.04
C GLU A 373 27.13 8.30 0.75
N LYS A 374 26.67 8.04 2.00
CA LYS A 374 26.99 6.86 2.81
C LYS A 374 25.96 5.75 2.58
N PHE A 375 25.92 5.23 1.35
CA PHE A 375 24.89 4.31 0.88
C PHE A 375 24.76 3.02 1.72
N SER A 376 25.87 2.44 2.19
CA SER A 376 25.86 1.30 3.12
C SER A 376 25.19 1.58 4.48
N ASP A 377 25.54 2.68 5.15
CA ASP A 377 24.90 3.08 6.41
C ASP A 377 23.41 3.41 6.20
N ALA A 378 23.06 4.03 5.06
CA ALA A 378 21.68 4.31 4.68
C ALA A 378 20.87 3.02 4.46
N ARG A 379 21.43 2.05 3.73
CA ARG A 379 20.83 0.74 3.46
C ARG A 379 20.48 0.01 4.75
N ARG A 380 21.45 -0.08 5.66
CA ARG A 380 21.27 -0.69 6.99
C ARG A 380 20.11 -0.05 7.73
N CYS A 381 20.02 1.27 7.73
CA CYS A 381 18.97 1.99 8.43
C CYS A 381 17.58 1.89 7.75
N TYR A 382 17.51 1.95 6.42
CA TYR A 382 16.25 1.81 5.68
C TYR A 382 15.70 0.37 5.75
N ASN A 383 16.54 -0.65 5.59
CA ASN A 383 16.11 -2.05 5.66
C ASN A 383 15.66 -2.43 7.09
N GLU A 384 16.29 -1.89 8.14
CA GLU A 384 15.80 -2.04 9.52
C GLU A 384 14.51 -1.23 9.78
N ALA A 385 14.34 -0.05 9.17
CA ALA A 385 13.13 0.76 9.31
C ALA A 385 11.89 0.15 8.60
N LEU A 386 12.06 -0.47 7.43
CA LEU A 386 10.96 -1.05 6.64
C LEU A 386 10.16 -2.13 7.39
N GLY A 387 10.81 -2.85 8.31
CA GLY A 387 10.17 -3.85 9.18
C GLY A 387 9.52 -3.28 10.46
N LEU A 388 9.65 -1.97 10.70
CA LEU A 388 9.18 -1.29 11.93
C LEU A 388 8.13 -0.19 11.64
N LEU A 389 7.92 0.18 10.38
CA LEU A 389 7.02 1.25 9.95
C LEU A 389 5.74 0.68 9.35
N ASP A 390 4.59 1.31 9.65
CA ASP A 390 3.31 1.04 8.96
C ASP A 390 3.46 1.35 7.46
N LYS A 391 2.86 0.51 6.61
CA LYS A 391 2.85 0.63 5.14
C LYS A 391 2.01 1.80 4.67
N ASP A 392 0.98 2.17 5.43
CA ASP A 392 0.02 3.22 5.06
C ASP A 392 0.58 4.64 5.29
N ARG A 393 1.88 4.76 5.61
CA ARG A 393 2.56 6.05 5.82
C ARG A 393 2.95 6.63 4.47
N LYS A 394 2.65 7.93 4.26
CA LYS A 394 2.83 8.65 2.98
C LYS A 394 4.23 8.55 2.33
N ASN A 395 5.27 8.19 3.08
CA ASN A 395 6.65 8.08 2.60
C ASN A 395 7.16 6.63 2.52
N TYR A 396 6.32 5.61 2.80
CA TYR A 396 6.75 4.21 2.86
C TYR A 396 7.18 3.65 1.49
N GLU A 397 6.48 4.05 0.42
CA GLU A 397 6.79 3.65 -0.96
C GLU A 397 8.19 4.14 -1.37
N LEU A 398 8.44 5.45 -1.25
CA LEU A 398 9.76 6.07 -1.48
C LEU A 398 10.87 5.46 -0.61
N LEU A 399 10.56 5.05 0.63
CA LEU A 399 11.51 4.31 1.48
C LEU A 399 11.80 2.91 0.92
N SER A 400 10.79 2.19 0.44
CA SER A 400 10.92 0.86 -0.16
C SER A 400 11.72 0.91 -1.48
N GLU A 401 11.47 1.90 -2.33
CA GLU A 401 12.25 2.13 -3.55
C GLU A 401 13.72 2.42 -3.24
N ARG A 402 13.99 3.37 -2.33
CA ARG A 402 15.36 3.67 -1.89
C ARG A 402 16.07 2.45 -1.32
N ALA A 403 15.38 1.63 -0.52
CA ALA A 403 15.96 0.39 0.00
C ALA A 403 16.37 -0.57 -1.13
N LYS A 404 15.47 -0.86 -2.08
CA LYS A 404 15.76 -1.71 -3.25
C LYS A 404 16.96 -1.21 -4.06
N VAL A 405 17.00 0.09 -4.37
CA VAL A 405 18.13 0.67 -5.14
C VAL A 405 19.43 0.66 -4.32
N LEU A 406 19.37 0.73 -2.99
CA LEU A 406 20.55 0.53 -2.14
C LEU A 406 20.99 -0.92 -2.05
N ASP A 407 20.07 -1.89 -2.11
CA ASP A 407 20.42 -3.31 -2.22
C ASP A 407 21.20 -3.59 -3.51
N GLU A 408 20.85 -2.94 -4.63
CA GLU A 408 21.62 -2.95 -5.88
C GLU A 408 22.95 -2.17 -5.79
N LEU A 409 22.92 -0.93 -5.28
CA LEU A 409 24.08 0.00 -5.32
C LEU A 409 25.19 -0.34 -4.30
N THR A 410 24.81 -0.87 -3.14
CA THR A 410 25.73 -0.98 -1.99
C THR A 410 26.90 -1.95 -2.25
N PRO A 411 26.71 -3.16 -2.80
CA PRO A 411 27.83 -4.05 -3.12
C PRO A 411 28.90 -3.40 -4.00
N HIS A 412 28.50 -2.65 -5.02
CA HIS A 412 29.43 -1.95 -5.92
C HIS A 412 30.14 -0.78 -5.25
N THR A 413 29.42 0.04 -4.47
CA THR A 413 30.01 1.20 -3.79
C THR A 413 30.89 0.82 -2.59
N GLU A 414 30.54 -0.24 -1.86
CA GLU A 414 31.40 -0.85 -0.83
C GLU A 414 32.66 -1.45 -1.45
N ALA A 415 32.56 -2.18 -2.57
CA ALA A 415 33.71 -2.73 -3.27
C ALA A 415 34.70 -1.64 -3.68
N VAL A 416 34.23 -0.54 -4.32
CA VAL A 416 35.09 0.60 -4.69
C VAL A 416 35.75 1.21 -3.44
N HIS A 417 34.99 1.51 -2.38
CA HIS A 417 35.54 2.10 -1.16
C HIS A 417 36.56 1.18 -0.46
N LEU A 418 36.33 -0.12 -0.45
CA LEU A 418 37.24 -1.12 0.11
C LEU A 418 38.53 -1.21 -0.71
N GLN A 419 38.44 -1.35 -2.04
CA GLN A 419 39.63 -1.42 -2.90
C GLN A 419 40.43 -0.10 -2.85
N ASP A 420 39.77 1.06 -2.86
CA ASP A 420 40.43 2.36 -2.64
C ASP A 420 41.21 2.39 -1.31
N SER A 421 40.59 1.90 -0.24
CA SER A 421 41.21 1.84 1.10
C SER A 421 42.41 0.89 1.13
N LEU A 422 42.30 -0.28 0.50
CA LEU A 422 43.38 -1.28 0.43
C LEU A 422 44.54 -0.80 -0.44
N GLN A 423 44.28 -0.19 -1.60
CA GLN A 423 45.31 0.41 -2.47
C GLN A 423 45.97 1.64 -1.86
N TYR A 424 45.25 2.42 -1.04
CA TYR A 424 45.84 3.50 -0.26
C TYR A 424 46.75 2.93 0.84
N LEU A 425 46.29 1.94 1.60
CA LEU A 425 47.10 1.24 2.62
C LEU A 425 48.32 0.54 2.03
N ALA A 426 48.25 0.06 0.77
CA ALA A 426 49.39 -0.48 0.04
C ALA A 426 50.54 0.54 -0.09
N LYS A 427 50.21 1.82 -0.28
CA LYS A 427 51.13 2.95 -0.52
C LYS A 427 51.55 3.69 0.76
N CYS A 428 50.83 3.52 1.88
CA CYS A 428 51.17 4.12 3.18
C CYS A 428 52.52 3.64 3.75
N PRO A 429 53.22 4.46 4.56
CA PRO A 429 54.31 3.97 5.41
C PRO A 429 53.87 2.78 6.28
N GLU A 430 54.78 1.84 6.53
CA GLU A 430 54.53 0.63 7.33
C GLU A 430 53.96 0.95 8.73
N THR A 431 54.46 2.01 9.36
CA THR A 431 53.99 2.51 10.67
C THR A 431 52.53 2.95 10.64
N GLU A 432 52.11 3.73 9.64
CA GLU A 432 50.71 4.15 9.46
C GLU A 432 49.79 2.98 9.13
N ARG A 433 50.29 2.06 8.29
CA ARG A 433 49.60 0.83 7.86
C ARG A 433 49.31 -0.08 9.05
N PHE A 434 50.31 -0.36 9.89
CA PHE A 434 50.12 -1.12 11.13
C PHE A 434 49.21 -0.37 12.11
N ALA A 435 49.34 0.95 12.25
CA ALA A 435 48.46 1.74 13.10
C ALA A 435 47.00 1.81 12.59
N ALA A 436 46.74 1.54 11.31
CA ALA A 436 45.40 1.32 10.77
C ALA A 436 44.87 -0.08 11.10
N ILE A 437 45.67 -1.12 10.85
CA ILE A 437 45.33 -2.51 11.13
C ILE A 437 45.06 -2.72 12.63
N ASP A 438 45.90 -2.17 13.51
CA ASP A 438 45.72 -2.23 14.96
C ASP A 438 44.43 -1.56 15.43
N ARG A 439 43.97 -0.49 14.76
CA ARG A 439 42.67 0.12 15.08
C ARG A 439 41.52 -0.84 14.77
N VAL A 440 41.55 -1.50 13.61
CA VAL A 440 40.54 -2.50 13.22
C VAL A 440 40.55 -3.69 14.19
N ILE A 441 41.72 -4.21 14.53
CA ILE A 441 41.90 -5.31 15.50
C ILE A 441 41.36 -4.93 16.89
N ASN A 442 41.60 -3.70 17.34
CA ASN A 442 41.11 -3.21 18.63
C ASN A 442 39.61 -2.93 18.62
N GLU A 443 39.03 -2.46 17.51
CA GLU A 443 37.58 -2.33 17.34
C GLU A 443 36.88 -3.69 17.30
N LEU A 444 37.46 -4.70 16.64
CA LEU A 444 36.95 -6.08 16.64
C LEU A 444 36.93 -6.66 18.07
N LYS A 445 38.08 -6.65 18.76
CA LYS A 445 38.21 -7.12 20.15
C LYS A 445 37.27 -6.37 21.11
N LYS A 446 36.98 -5.09 20.82
CA LYS A 446 36.00 -4.30 21.56
C LYS A 446 34.56 -4.76 21.30
N LYS A 447 34.15 -4.93 20.04
CA LYS A 447 32.81 -5.44 19.67
C LYS A 447 32.53 -6.79 20.33
N GLU A 448 33.47 -7.73 20.22
CA GLU A 448 33.35 -9.07 20.83
C GLU A 448 33.26 -9.03 22.35
N LYS A 449 33.95 -8.08 23.00
CA LYS A 449 33.84 -7.86 24.44
C LYS A 449 32.49 -7.25 24.81
N GLU A 450 31.97 -6.31 24.02
CA GLU A 450 30.64 -5.72 24.22
C GLU A 450 29.52 -6.75 24.01
N GLU A 451 29.63 -7.61 22.99
CA GLU A 451 28.70 -8.73 22.75
C GLU A 451 28.78 -9.81 23.83
N ARG A 452 29.99 -10.20 24.25
CA ARG A 452 30.19 -11.16 25.36
C ARG A 452 29.64 -10.62 26.68
N ASN A 453 29.82 -9.33 26.95
CA ASN A 453 29.21 -8.67 28.11
C ASN A 453 27.68 -8.68 28.01
N ARG A 454 27.11 -8.37 26.84
CA ARG A 454 25.66 -8.40 26.60
C ARG A 454 25.07 -9.81 26.77
N LEU A 455 25.76 -10.84 26.29
CA LEU A 455 25.37 -12.23 26.49
C LEU A 455 25.44 -12.62 27.97
N ALA A 456 26.51 -12.27 28.69
CA ALA A 456 26.62 -12.52 30.12
C ALA A 456 25.55 -11.77 30.95
N GLU A 457 25.19 -10.55 30.56
CA GLU A 457 24.09 -9.79 31.18
C GLU A 457 22.72 -10.44 30.91
N GLN A 458 22.50 -10.96 29.69
CA GLN A 458 21.29 -11.72 29.35
C GLN A 458 21.20 -13.06 30.09
N GLU A 459 22.29 -13.82 30.18
CA GLU A 459 22.38 -15.08 30.94
C GLU A 459 22.17 -14.83 32.44
N ALA A 460 22.78 -13.78 33.01
CA ALA A 460 22.58 -13.39 34.40
C ALA A 460 21.12 -12.96 34.67
N ALA A 461 20.51 -12.19 33.77
CA ALA A 461 19.10 -11.81 33.89
C ALA A 461 18.15 -13.03 33.80
N GLN A 462 18.45 -14.00 32.93
CA GLN A 462 17.69 -15.26 32.84
C GLN A 462 17.86 -16.12 34.10
N GLN A 463 19.07 -16.22 34.66
CA GLN A 463 19.33 -16.94 35.92
C GLN A 463 18.64 -16.25 37.12
N MET A 464 18.61 -14.91 37.17
CA MET A 464 17.83 -14.16 38.17
C MET A 464 16.32 -14.39 38.01
N ALA A 465 15.81 -14.46 36.78
CA ALA A 465 14.40 -14.77 36.53
C ALA A 465 14.03 -16.21 36.94
N GLN A 466 14.93 -17.18 36.74
CA GLN A 466 14.73 -18.56 37.19
C GLN A 466 14.78 -18.69 38.73
N ASN A 467 15.79 -18.13 39.39
CA ASN A 467 15.87 -18.15 40.86
C ASN A 467 14.79 -17.30 41.54
N GLY A 468 14.28 -16.26 40.87
CA GLY A 468 13.14 -15.46 41.35
C GLY A 468 11.83 -16.25 41.47
N GLY A 469 11.69 -17.36 40.73
CA GLY A 469 10.51 -18.23 40.79
C GLY A 469 10.47 -19.22 41.96
N ILE A 470 11.52 -19.31 42.78
CA ILE A 470 11.68 -20.36 43.81
C ILE A 470 11.29 -19.87 45.23
N ASN A 471 11.24 -18.56 45.46
CA ASN A 471 11.00 -17.95 46.79
C ASN A 471 9.69 -17.14 46.86
N ALA A 472 8.63 -17.60 46.21
CA ALA A 472 7.36 -16.86 46.08
C ALA A 472 6.11 -17.74 46.32
N ASP A 473 6.15 -18.64 47.30
CA ASP A 473 5.04 -19.56 47.60
C ASP A 473 4.66 -19.56 49.11
N ASN A 474 3.92 -18.52 49.52
CA ASN A 474 2.81 -18.64 50.46
C ASN A 474 1.93 -17.36 50.45
N ASP A 475 0.69 -17.48 50.91
CA ASP A 475 -0.32 -16.42 51.01
C ASP A 475 -0.67 -15.64 49.72
N ASN A 476 -1.54 -16.23 48.86
CA ASN A 476 -2.93 -15.75 48.66
C ASN A 476 -3.64 -16.49 47.49
N PRO A 477 -4.63 -17.39 47.76
CA PRO A 477 -5.19 -18.29 46.74
C PRO A 477 -6.36 -17.69 45.91
N LEU A 478 -6.23 -16.46 45.36
CA LEU A 478 -7.32 -15.85 44.59
C LEU A 478 -6.91 -15.00 43.37
N ARG A 479 -5.98 -15.48 42.53
CA ARG A 479 -5.74 -14.93 41.16
C ARG A 479 -5.01 -15.90 40.22
N ARG A 480 -5.70 -16.94 39.75
CA ARG A 480 -5.25 -17.72 38.58
C ARG A 480 -5.94 -17.19 37.31
N SER A 481 -5.23 -16.35 36.56
CA SER A 481 -5.57 -16.10 35.15
C SER A 481 -5.09 -17.29 34.32
N ALA A 482 -5.79 -17.63 33.23
CA ALA A 482 -5.53 -18.85 32.49
C ALA A 482 -4.12 -18.85 31.86
N ALA A 483 -3.32 -19.87 32.19
CA ALA A 483 -2.19 -20.26 31.36
C ALA A 483 -2.74 -20.99 30.12
N PRO A 484 -2.26 -20.69 28.89
CA PRO A 484 -2.69 -21.41 27.70
C PRO A 484 -2.25 -22.88 27.77
N ASN A 485 -3.17 -23.78 27.48
CA ASN A 485 -2.98 -25.21 27.65
C ASN A 485 -1.93 -25.74 26.63
N LYS A 486 -0.75 -26.15 27.10
CA LYS A 486 0.28 -26.77 26.24
C LYS A 486 0.11 -28.29 26.16
N GLN A 487 -0.98 -28.71 25.53
CA GLN A 487 -1.08 -30.03 24.90
C GLN A 487 -1.01 -29.82 23.38
N GLY A 488 -0.20 -30.63 22.70
CA GLY A 488 0.33 -30.29 21.37
C GLY A 488 1.79 -29.84 21.44
N GLN A 489 2.68 -30.72 21.93
CA GLN A 489 4.07 -30.67 21.51
C GLN A 489 4.19 -31.38 20.16
N ASP A 490 3.91 -30.65 19.08
CA ASP A 490 4.52 -31.01 17.80
C ASP A 490 6.04 -31.08 17.97
N ALA A 491 6.68 -32.00 17.24
CA ALA A 491 8.10 -32.30 17.33
C ALA A 491 8.95 -31.10 16.89
N THR A 492 9.08 -30.13 17.81
CA THR A 492 9.71 -28.83 17.60
C THR A 492 11.18 -29.07 17.23
N TRP A 493 11.49 -28.86 15.95
CA TRP A 493 12.78 -29.23 15.36
C TRP A 493 13.94 -28.76 16.22
N TYR A 494 14.95 -29.61 16.41
CA TYR A 494 15.94 -29.56 17.48
C TYR A 494 16.50 -28.16 17.77
N PHE A 495 16.80 -27.38 16.73
CA PHE A 495 17.37 -26.03 16.84
C PHE A 495 16.42 -24.95 17.39
N TYR A 496 15.10 -25.20 17.41
CA TYR A 496 14.08 -24.30 17.97
C TYR A 496 13.73 -24.59 19.44
N ASN A 497 14.30 -25.63 20.05
CA ASN A 497 14.19 -25.88 21.49
C ASN A 497 15.47 -25.39 22.20
N PRO A 498 15.45 -24.24 22.92
CA PRO A 498 16.65 -23.68 23.51
C PRO A 498 17.35 -24.61 24.50
N MET A 499 16.58 -25.39 25.29
CA MET A 499 17.12 -26.37 26.24
C MET A 499 17.82 -27.53 25.53
N ALA A 500 17.23 -28.04 24.44
CA ALA A 500 17.84 -29.11 23.65
C ALA A 500 19.13 -28.63 22.96
N VAL A 501 19.16 -27.39 22.44
CA VAL A 501 20.37 -26.77 21.87
C VAL A 501 21.44 -26.52 22.95
N GLN A 502 21.05 -26.12 24.16
CA GLN A 502 22.00 -25.86 25.24
C GLN A 502 22.60 -27.15 25.81
N GLN A 503 21.77 -28.20 26.01
CA GLN A 503 22.25 -29.55 26.28
C GLN A 503 23.12 -30.09 25.14
N GLY A 504 22.72 -29.85 23.90
CA GLY A 504 23.49 -30.17 22.69
C GLY A 504 24.89 -29.59 22.70
N LYS A 505 25.00 -28.26 22.92
CA LYS A 505 26.28 -27.56 23.08
C LYS A 505 27.11 -28.11 24.23
N ALA A 506 26.48 -28.46 25.36
CA ALA A 506 27.19 -29.08 26.48
C ALA A 506 27.75 -30.48 26.13
N THR A 507 26.93 -31.37 25.55
CA THR A 507 27.39 -32.70 25.10
C THR A 507 28.42 -32.61 23.97
N PHE A 508 28.26 -31.68 23.03
CA PHE A 508 29.24 -31.40 21.99
C PHE A 508 30.58 -30.99 22.59
N GLN A 509 30.58 -30.06 23.55
CA GLN A 509 31.80 -29.59 24.20
C GLN A 509 32.42 -30.65 25.12
N GLN A 510 31.65 -31.60 25.66
CA GLN A 510 32.16 -32.77 26.37
C GLN A 510 32.80 -33.80 25.43
N LEU A 511 32.16 -34.11 24.30
CA LEU A 511 32.60 -35.14 23.35
C LEU A 511 33.75 -34.68 22.45
N TRP A 512 33.76 -33.41 22.04
CA TRP A 512 34.67 -32.88 21.02
C TRP A 512 35.55 -31.72 21.50
N GLY A 513 35.29 -31.17 22.69
CA GLY A 513 35.94 -29.96 23.20
C GLY A 513 35.37 -28.67 22.60
N LYS A 514 36.03 -27.55 22.89
CA LYS A 514 35.77 -26.29 22.17
C LYS A 514 36.53 -26.34 20.84
N ARG A 515 35.80 -26.53 19.72
CA ARG A 515 36.33 -26.47 18.36
C ARG A 515 35.76 -25.27 17.62
N GLU A 516 36.55 -24.72 16.70
CA GLU A 516 36.12 -23.62 15.85
C GLU A 516 35.23 -24.12 14.70
N ASN A 517 34.34 -23.26 14.20
CA ASN A 517 33.35 -23.62 13.20
C ASN A 517 33.94 -23.59 11.79
N ILE A 518 34.71 -24.63 11.45
CA ILE A 518 35.40 -24.80 10.17
C ILE A 518 34.95 -26.06 9.43
N ASP A 519 35.00 -26.04 8.09
CA ASP A 519 34.71 -27.21 7.28
C ASP A 519 35.56 -28.42 7.67
N ASN A 520 34.91 -29.58 7.76
CA ASN A 520 35.49 -30.86 8.20
C ASN A 520 36.02 -30.88 9.66
N TRP A 521 35.59 -29.99 10.57
CA TRP A 521 36.01 -29.96 11.99
C TRP A 521 35.98 -31.33 12.73
N GLN A 522 35.10 -32.25 12.31
CA GLN A 522 35.01 -33.63 12.81
C GLN A 522 36.27 -34.46 12.51
N ARG A 523 36.90 -34.24 11.35
CA ARG A 523 38.11 -34.97 10.90
C ARG A 523 39.40 -34.43 11.53
N VAL A 524 39.39 -33.20 12.07
CA VAL A 524 40.58 -32.45 12.52
C VAL A 524 41.26 -33.05 13.77
N ASN A 525 40.76 -34.15 14.35
CA ASN A 525 41.54 -34.98 15.27
C ASN A 525 40.92 -36.38 15.39
N GLN A 526 41.53 -37.39 14.77
CA GLN A 526 41.14 -38.81 14.86
C GLN A 526 42.10 -39.65 15.76
N THR A 527 43.16 -39.01 16.28
CA THR A 527 44.27 -39.57 17.08
C THR A 527 43.87 -40.20 18.44
N VAL A 528 42.61 -40.06 18.86
CA VAL A 528 42.11 -40.54 20.16
C VAL A 528 41.20 -41.78 20.04
N VAL A 529 40.77 -42.16 18.83
CA VAL A 529 39.94 -43.36 18.59
C VAL A 529 40.75 -44.39 17.79
N GLY A 530 41.90 -44.77 18.36
CA GLY A 530 42.92 -45.64 17.74
C GLY A 530 43.42 -46.79 18.63
N LYS A 531 42.63 -47.21 19.63
CA LYS A 531 42.93 -48.39 20.47
C LYS A 531 41.70 -49.30 20.60
N ILE A 532 41.57 -50.24 19.66
CA ILE A 532 41.24 -51.67 19.86
C ILE A 532 41.17 -52.33 18.47
N ASN A 533 42.01 -53.35 18.28
CA ASN A 533 42.04 -54.42 17.28
C ASN A 533 41.22 -54.28 15.97
N ASN A 534 41.90 -54.36 14.82
CA ASN A 534 42.06 -55.66 14.16
C ASN A 534 43.17 -55.65 13.10
N ASN A 535 43.79 -56.83 12.87
CA ASN A 535 44.87 -57.00 11.90
C ASN A 535 44.31 -57.09 10.48
N LEU A 536 44.63 -56.10 9.64
CA LEU A 536 44.81 -56.29 8.20
C LEU A 536 46.09 -55.56 7.78
N GLU A 537 47.02 -56.29 7.16
CA GLU A 537 48.22 -55.68 6.59
C GLU A 537 47.88 -55.00 5.27
N LEU A 538 47.70 -53.67 5.28
CA LEU A 538 47.66 -52.89 4.05
C LEU A 538 49.01 -53.05 3.33
N THR A 539 48.98 -53.19 2.00
CA THR A 539 50.19 -53.29 1.16
C THR A 539 50.93 -51.96 1.10
N ASP A 540 52.25 -51.97 0.88
CA ASP A 540 53.06 -50.74 0.91
C ASP A 540 52.64 -49.69 -0.13
N VAL A 541 52.07 -50.09 -1.27
CA VAL A 541 51.49 -49.16 -2.26
C VAL A 541 50.28 -48.40 -1.70
N GLN A 542 49.46 -49.06 -0.87
CA GLN A 542 48.35 -48.43 -0.16
C GLN A 542 48.87 -47.53 0.98
N ARG A 543 49.91 -47.94 1.69
CA ARG A 543 50.55 -47.13 2.75
C ARG A 543 51.15 -45.83 2.18
N ASP A 544 51.90 -45.91 1.08
CA ASP A 544 52.49 -44.74 0.41
C ASP A 544 51.43 -43.81 -0.21
N SER A 545 50.32 -44.37 -0.73
CA SER A 545 49.18 -43.58 -1.20
C SER A 545 48.46 -42.84 -0.05
N ILE A 546 48.24 -43.53 1.09
CA ILE A 546 47.65 -42.92 2.29
C ILE A 546 48.59 -41.86 2.86
N ALA A 547 49.88 -42.16 3.03
CA ALA A 547 50.87 -41.23 3.56
C ALA A 547 51.04 -39.97 2.69
N LYS A 548 50.92 -40.09 1.35
CA LYS A 548 50.93 -38.94 0.44
C LYS A 548 49.67 -38.08 0.57
N GLU A 549 48.50 -38.69 0.72
CA GLU A 549 47.25 -37.94 0.89
C GLU A 549 47.14 -37.35 2.30
N GLU A 550 47.64 -38.03 3.34
CA GLU A 550 47.82 -37.50 4.70
C GLU A 550 48.79 -36.32 4.70
N ALA A 551 49.97 -36.43 4.07
CA ALA A 551 50.91 -35.30 3.94
C ALA A 551 50.33 -34.13 3.13
N ARG A 552 49.47 -34.41 2.14
CA ARG A 552 48.74 -33.39 1.37
C ARG A 552 47.67 -32.70 2.22
N LEU A 553 46.93 -33.45 3.03
CA LEU A 553 45.95 -32.94 3.98
C LEU A 553 46.60 -32.17 5.13
N ASP A 554 47.77 -32.60 5.61
CA ASP A 554 48.50 -31.93 6.69
C ASP A 554 49.22 -30.64 6.20
N SER A 555 49.59 -30.62 4.92
CA SER A 555 49.97 -29.38 4.21
C SER A 555 48.80 -28.39 4.05
N ILE A 556 47.56 -28.84 4.21
CA ILE A 556 46.33 -28.03 4.13
C ILE A 556 45.85 -27.62 5.53
N SER A 557 45.97 -28.49 6.55
CA SER A 557 45.73 -28.16 7.97
C SER A 557 46.70 -27.08 8.46
N SER A 558 48.01 -27.27 8.22
CA SER A 558 49.09 -26.37 8.66
C SER A 558 49.00 -24.97 8.02
N LYS A 559 48.33 -24.85 6.86
CA LYS A 559 48.00 -23.54 6.26
C LYS A 559 46.77 -22.89 6.88
N LYS A 560 45.82 -23.66 7.43
CA LYS A 560 44.62 -23.15 8.11
C LYS A 560 44.93 -22.54 9.48
N ASP A 561 45.76 -23.20 10.30
CA ASP A 561 46.20 -22.67 11.61
C ASP A 561 47.24 -21.53 11.53
N SER A 562 47.53 -21.02 10.33
CA SER A 562 48.48 -19.93 10.13
C SER A 562 47.98 -18.59 10.70
N ALA A 563 48.92 -17.76 11.18
CA ALA A 563 48.68 -16.39 11.64
C ALA A 563 47.91 -15.50 10.62
N GLN A 564 47.95 -15.87 9.33
CA GLN A 564 47.31 -15.16 8.23
C GLN A 564 45.79 -15.42 8.12
N ASN A 565 45.22 -16.38 8.85
CA ASN A 565 43.77 -16.61 8.88
C ASN A 565 43.07 -16.03 10.11
N ASN A 566 43.81 -15.50 11.09
CA ASN A 566 43.25 -15.06 12.37
C ASN A 566 42.95 -13.54 12.39
N PRO A 567 41.66 -13.11 12.46
CA PRO A 567 41.30 -11.68 12.41
C PRO A 567 41.77 -10.83 13.60
N HIS A 568 42.40 -11.41 14.63
CA HIS A 568 43.01 -10.67 15.74
C HIS A 568 44.48 -10.33 15.52
N GLN A 569 45.08 -10.81 14.43
CA GLN A 569 46.49 -10.69 14.10
C GLN A 569 46.70 -9.81 12.86
N ARG A 570 47.81 -9.06 12.81
CA ARG A 570 48.11 -8.16 11.67
C ARG A 570 48.24 -8.91 10.34
N ALA A 571 48.76 -10.14 10.36
CA ALA A 571 49.04 -10.93 9.18
C ALA A 571 47.80 -11.21 8.32
N TYR A 572 46.63 -11.36 8.94
CA TYR A 572 45.34 -11.53 8.24
C TYR A 572 44.97 -10.33 7.36
N TYR A 573 45.15 -9.11 7.87
CA TYR A 573 44.87 -7.88 7.11
C TYR A 573 45.98 -7.58 6.09
N LEU A 574 47.24 -7.90 6.40
CA LEU A 574 48.37 -7.73 5.49
C LEU A 574 48.23 -8.62 4.24
N ALA A 575 47.69 -9.84 4.39
CA ALA A 575 47.42 -10.74 3.27
C ALA A 575 46.36 -10.21 2.28
N GLN A 576 45.55 -9.23 2.67
CA GLN A 576 44.47 -8.64 1.86
C GLN A 576 44.87 -7.31 1.18
N ILE A 577 46.01 -6.72 1.54
CA ILE A 577 46.49 -5.48 0.94
C ILE A 577 47.24 -5.81 -0.37
N PRO A 578 46.93 -5.16 -1.50
CA PRO A 578 47.59 -5.43 -2.78
C PRO A 578 49.00 -4.83 -2.80
N PHE A 579 50.00 -5.64 -2.46
CA PHE A 579 51.42 -5.27 -2.49
C PHE A 579 52.08 -5.53 -3.85
N THR A 580 51.70 -6.62 -4.55
CA THR A 580 52.28 -6.97 -5.85
C THR A 580 51.51 -6.34 -7.01
N ALA A 581 52.15 -6.21 -8.18
CA ALA A 581 51.49 -5.71 -9.38
C ALA A 581 50.28 -6.58 -9.80
N GLU A 582 50.36 -7.89 -9.61
CA GLU A 582 49.28 -8.86 -9.87
C GLU A 582 48.09 -8.64 -8.92
N GLN A 583 48.36 -8.48 -7.61
CA GLN A 583 47.32 -8.17 -6.62
C GLN A 583 46.68 -6.79 -6.89
N LEU A 584 47.47 -5.81 -7.34
CA LEU A 584 46.97 -4.50 -7.73
C LEU A 584 46.10 -4.57 -8.98
N ALA A 585 46.46 -5.38 -9.98
CA ALA A 585 45.63 -5.63 -11.15
C ALA A 585 44.30 -6.34 -10.79
N ALA A 586 44.33 -7.34 -9.90
CA ALA A 586 43.13 -7.98 -9.38
C ALA A 586 42.23 -7.00 -8.60
N SER A 587 42.83 -6.15 -7.77
CA SER A 587 42.14 -5.06 -7.07
C SER A 587 41.52 -4.05 -8.04
N ASN A 588 42.23 -3.69 -9.10
CA ASN A 588 41.74 -2.80 -10.15
C ASN A 588 40.51 -3.37 -10.88
N LYS A 589 40.50 -4.66 -11.28
CA LYS A 589 39.32 -5.27 -11.92
C LYS A 589 38.04 -5.18 -11.08
N ILE A 590 38.15 -5.35 -9.76
CA ILE A 590 37.02 -5.18 -8.82
C ILE A 590 36.57 -3.72 -8.75
N LEU A 591 37.52 -2.79 -8.78
CA LEU A 591 37.32 -1.34 -8.71
C LEU A 591 36.68 -0.81 -10.01
N GLU A 592 37.18 -1.23 -11.17
CA GLU A 592 36.64 -0.96 -12.52
C GLU A 592 35.17 -1.39 -12.62
N ALA A 593 34.88 -2.67 -12.34
CA ALA A 593 33.52 -3.20 -12.37
C ALA A 593 32.60 -2.49 -11.35
N GLY A 594 33.09 -2.22 -10.13
CA GLY A 594 32.33 -1.50 -9.11
C GLY A 594 32.01 -0.04 -9.51
N LEU A 595 32.96 0.68 -10.09
CA LEU A 595 32.73 2.04 -10.61
C LEU A 595 31.78 2.04 -11.81
N HIS A 596 31.91 1.08 -12.73
CA HIS A 596 31.04 0.96 -13.88
C HIS A 596 29.58 0.76 -13.44
N HIS A 597 29.29 -0.32 -12.72
CA HIS A 597 27.93 -0.66 -12.31
C HIS A 597 27.32 0.38 -11.35
N SER A 598 28.08 0.93 -10.41
CA SER A 598 27.57 2.03 -9.57
C SER A 598 27.30 3.29 -10.39
N GLY A 599 28.13 3.61 -11.40
CA GLY A 599 27.91 4.70 -12.34
C GLY A 599 26.63 4.55 -13.17
N VAL A 600 26.33 3.33 -13.63
CA VAL A 600 25.07 2.95 -14.28
C VAL A 600 23.89 3.18 -13.32
N ILE A 601 23.92 2.60 -12.12
CA ILE A 601 22.85 2.72 -11.12
C ILE A 601 22.62 4.19 -10.71
N PHE A 602 23.68 4.99 -10.56
CA PHE A 602 23.54 6.44 -10.32
C PHE A 602 22.81 7.17 -11.46
N LYS A 603 23.01 6.76 -12.73
CA LYS A 603 22.41 7.38 -13.92
C LYS A 603 20.96 6.96 -14.12
N ASP A 604 20.66 5.66 -13.96
CA ASP A 604 19.41 5.02 -14.38
C ASP A 604 18.42 4.73 -13.23
N ARG A 605 18.89 4.53 -11.99
CA ARG A 605 18.01 4.29 -10.82
C ARG A 605 17.83 5.51 -9.90
N LEU A 606 18.78 6.45 -9.91
CA LEU A 606 18.86 7.55 -8.92
C LEU A 606 18.87 8.96 -9.53
N ASP A 607 18.89 9.06 -10.86
CA ASP A 607 19.05 10.29 -11.64
C ASP A 607 20.19 11.23 -11.18
N ASN A 608 21.19 10.69 -10.50
CA ASN A 608 22.27 11.44 -9.88
C ASN A 608 23.43 11.61 -10.87
N LEU A 609 23.17 12.40 -11.91
CA LEU A 609 24.10 12.61 -13.04
C LEU A 609 25.51 13.02 -12.59
N ARG A 610 25.66 13.73 -11.47
CA ARG A 610 26.97 14.10 -10.89
C ARG A 610 27.75 12.88 -10.38
N LEU A 611 27.09 11.95 -9.67
CA LEU A 611 27.76 10.75 -9.17
C LEU A 611 28.00 9.72 -10.29
N ALA A 612 27.06 9.61 -11.22
CA ALA A 612 27.23 8.81 -12.44
C ALA A 612 28.45 9.29 -13.25
N GLU A 613 28.55 10.60 -13.52
CA GLU A 613 29.69 11.19 -14.24
C GLU A 613 31.00 10.94 -13.49
N LYS A 614 31.03 11.18 -12.17
CA LYS A 614 32.22 10.95 -11.32
C LYS A 614 32.68 9.48 -11.35
N ALA A 615 31.76 8.52 -11.35
CA ALA A 615 32.08 7.09 -11.37
C ALA A 615 32.53 6.62 -12.76
N LEU A 616 31.72 6.88 -13.80
CA LEU A 616 32.00 6.45 -15.17
C LEU A 616 33.25 7.12 -15.75
N ARG A 617 33.46 8.42 -15.48
CA ARG A 617 34.71 9.10 -15.87
C ARG A 617 35.92 8.51 -15.18
N ARG A 618 35.81 8.09 -13.91
CA ARG A 618 36.93 7.47 -13.22
C ARG A 618 37.33 6.14 -13.86
N VAL A 619 36.41 5.40 -14.48
CA VAL A 619 36.76 4.24 -15.33
C VAL A 619 37.45 4.72 -16.61
N SER A 620 36.79 5.58 -17.39
CA SER A 620 37.29 6.16 -18.66
C SER A 620 38.70 6.74 -18.57
N ASP A 621 38.99 7.48 -17.50
CA ASP A 621 40.14 8.36 -17.42
C ASP A 621 41.33 7.73 -16.66
N ASN A 622 41.10 6.68 -15.84
CA ASN A 622 42.15 5.98 -15.08
C ASN A 622 42.40 4.53 -15.54
N TYR A 623 41.43 3.86 -16.19
CA TYR A 623 41.47 2.44 -16.52
C TYR A 623 41.15 2.21 -18.02
N PRO A 624 41.96 2.78 -18.95
CA PRO A 624 41.62 2.88 -20.37
C PRO A 624 41.53 1.55 -21.12
N ASP A 625 42.02 0.46 -20.51
CA ASP A 625 42.09 -0.90 -21.07
C ASP A 625 41.03 -1.85 -20.46
N TYR A 626 40.03 -1.30 -19.75
CA TYR A 626 38.92 -2.06 -19.16
C TYR A 626 38.07 -2.77 -20.23
N GLU A 627 37.68 -4.01 -19.93
CA GLU A 627 37.04 -4.95 -20.85
C GLU A 627 35.67 -4.47 -21.39
N GLN A 628 34.94 -3.67 -20.62
CA GLN A 628 33.63 -3.10 -20.98
C GLN A 628 33.68 -1.58 -21.17
N MET A 629 34.82 -1.04 -21.64
CA MET A 629 35.03 0.40 -21.85
C MET A 629 34.12 1.00 -22.94
N ASP A 630 33.65 0.18 -23.88
CA ASP A 630 32.66 0.60 -24.88
C ASP A 630 31.29 0.90 -24.23
N ASP A 631 30.85 0.06 -23.29
CA ASP A 631 29.65 0.27 -22.49
C ASP A 631 29.78 1.51 -21.58
N VAL A 632 30.95 1.71 -20.98
CA VAL A 632 31.28 2.95 -20.24
C VAL A 632 31.18 4.19 -21.13
N TYR A 633 31.67 4.13 -22.38
CA TYR A 633 31.53 5.25 -23.33
C TYR A 633 30.08 5.45 -23.79
N TYR A 634 29.28 4.39 -23.94
CA TYR A 634 27.84 4.47 -24.22
C TYR A 634 27.08 5.13 -23.06
N HIS A 635 27.31 4.70 -21.82
CA HIS A 635 26.68 5.30 -20.64
C HIS A 635 27.14 6.76 -20.41
N LEU A 636 28.38 7.11 -20.75
CA LEU A 636 28.86 8.50 -20.76
C LEU A 636 28.20 9.32 -21.87
N TYR A 637 28.05 8.79 -23.09
CA TYR A 637 27.29 9.44 -24.17
C TYR A 637 25.87 9.79 -23.72
N LEU A 638 25.13 8.80 -23.20
CA LEU A 638 23.75 8.99 -22.70
C LEU A 638 23.70 10.05 -21.59
N LEU A 639 24.64 10.03 -20.66
CA LEU A 639 24.74 10.99 -19.58
C LEU A 639 24.97 12.42 -20.10
N TYR A 640 25.90 12.62 -21.05
CA TYR A 640 26.15 13.94 -21.62
C TYR A 640 25.01 14.41 -22.54
N MET A 641 24.29 13.51 -23.20
CA MET A 641 23.05 13.84 -23.91
C MET A 641 21.95 14.32 -22.95
N ARG A 642 21.71 13.63 -21.82
CA ARG A 642 20.76 14.09 -20.79
C ARG A 642 21.19 15.42 -20.15
N LYS A 643 22.49 15.70 -20.05
CA LYS A 643 23.04 17.02 -19.66
C LYS A 643 22.98 18.10 -20.76
N SER A 644 22.44 17.81 -21.95
CA SER A 644 22.43 18.71 -23.13
C SER A 644 23.84 19.14 -23.61
N GLN A 645 24.87 18.35 -23.32
CA GLN A 645 26.28 18.62 -23.67
C GLN A 645 26.69 17.84 -24.92
N SER A 646 25.94 18.01 -26.02
CA SER A 646 26.06 17.16 -27.23
C SER A 646 27.45 17.15 -27.87
N ALA A 647 28.23 18.24 -27.79
CA ALA A 647 29.62 18.24 -28.28
C ALA A 647 30.52 17.27 -27.48
N ILE A 648 30.33 17.20 -26.16
CA ILE A 648 31.05 16.23 -25.30
C ILE A 648 30.53 14.82 -25.58
N ALA A 649 29.20 14.64 -25.70
CA ALA A 649 28.60 13.36 -26.03
C ALA A 649 29.14 12.79 -27.36
N ASN A 650 29.16 13.59 -28.44
CA ASN A 650 29.69 13.18 -29.74
C ASN A 650 31.15 12.72 -29.64
N SER A 651 31.98 13.36 -28.81
CA SER A 651 33.38 12.92 -28.59
C SER A 651 33.49 11.49 -28.02
N TYR A 652 32.45 10.94 -27.37
CA TYR A 652 32.40 9.54 -26.98
C TYR A 652 31.94 8.61 -28.11
N ILE A 653 31.08 9.07 -29.03
CA ILE A 653 30.81 8.36 -30.29
C ILE A 653 32.11 8.23 -31.10
N ASP A 654 32.91 9.29 -31.20
CA ASP A 654 34.14 9.26 -32.00
C ASP A 654 35.24 8.38 -31.36
N LYS A 655 35.30 8.32 -30.01
CA LYS A 655 36.09 7.31 -29.29
C LYS A 655 35.60 5.88 -29.56
N LEU A 656 34.28 5.66 -29.59
CA LEU A 656 33.67 4.37 -29.91
C LEU A 656 34.00 3.92 -31.34
N LYS A 657 33.86 4.80 -32.34
CA LYS A 657 34.31 4.55 -33.73
C LYS A 657 35.78 4.17 -33.78
N ALA A 658 36.66 4.93 -33.11
CA ALA A 658 38.11 4.78 -33.21
C ALA A 658 38.67 3.56 -32.47
N LYS A 659 38.16 3.24 -31.27
CA LYS A 659 38.65 2.12 -30.45
C LYS A 659 37.82 0.84 -30.58
N PHE A 660 36.50 0.97 -30.77
CA PHE A 660 35.56 -0.14 -30.68
C PHE A 660 34.64 -0.24 -31.93
N PRO A 661 35.17 -0.24 -33.18
CA PRO A 661 34.36 -0.23 -34.40
C PRO A 661 33.47 -1.47 -34.59
N LYS A 662 33.68 -2.53 -33.80
CA LYS A 662 32.86 -3.76 -33.81
C LYS A 662 31.89 -3.87 -32.62
N SER A 663 31.84 -2.88 -31.73
CA SER A 663 30.90 -2.89 -30.60
C SER A 663 29.46 -2.65 -31.08
N GLN A 664 28.52 -3.34 -30.43
CA GLN A 664 27.08 -3.09 -30.58
C GLN A 664 26.73 -1.61 -30.35
N TRP A 665 27.39 -0.95 -29.39
CA TRP A 665 27.15 0.44 -29.06
C TRP A 665 27.65 1.40 -30.14
N THR A 666 28.76 1.05 -30.81
CA THR A 666 29.25 1.83 -31.95
C THR A 666 28.29 1.72 -33.13
N ALA A 667 27.75 0.53 -33.43
CA ALA A 667 26.72 0.37 -34.47
C ALA A 667 25.45 1.17 -34.14
N VAL A 668 24.93 1.04 -32.92
CA VAL A 668 23.72 1.75 -32.46
C VAL A 668 23.90 3.27 -32.45
N LEU A 669 25.02 3.80 -31.94
CA LEU A 669 25.23 5.26 -31.87
C LEU A 669 25.67 5.91 -33.19
N THR A 670 25.97 5.13 -34.24
CA THR A 670 26.33 5.66 -35.56
C THR A 670 25.24 5.50 -36.62
N ASP A 671 24.13 4.82 -36.31
CA ASP A 671 22.90 4.86 -37.09
C ASP A 671 22.41 6.31 -37.28
N PRO A 672 22.27 6.82 -38.52
CA PRO A 672 21.70 8.14 -38.79
C PRO A 672 20.30 8.33 -38.17
N TYR A 673 19.53 7.25 -38.04
CA TYR A 673 18.19 7.24 -37.46
C TYR A 673 18.19 7.00 -35.95
N PHE A 674 19.33 6.87 -35.27
CA PHE A 674 19.40 6.51 -33.84
C PHE A 674 18.47 7.34 -32.96
N LYS A 675 18.40 8.66 -33.15
CA LYS A 675 17.52 9.57 -32.37
C LYS A 675 16.03 9.40 -32.67
N GLU A 676 15.68 8.96 -33.86
CA GLU A 676 14.30 8.69 -34.29
C GLU A 676 13.88 7.30 -33.81
N ASN A 677 14.73 6.29 -34.03
CA ASN A 677 14.55 4.92 -33.55
C ASN A 677 14.48 4.86 -32.01
N ALA A 678 15.29 5.62 -31.29
CA ALA A 678 15.23 5.70 -29.82
C ALA A 678 14.01 6.48 -29.26
N LYS A 679 13.20 7.13 -30.12
CA LYS A 679 12.00 7.87 -29.71
C LYS A 679 10.69 7.24 -30.21
N PHE A 680 10.73 6.61 -31.39
CA PHE A 680 9.55 6.09 -32.10
C PHE A 680 9.78 4.69 -32.68
N GLY A 681 10.95 4.08 -32.51
CA GLY A 681 11.35 2.84 -33.21
C GLY A 681 10.40 1.68 -32.96
N GLU A 682 9.95 1.48 -31.72
CA GLU A 682 8.95 0.48 -31.34
C GLU A 682 7.64 0.67 -32.14
N HIS A 683 7.05 1.86 -32.11
CA HIS A 683 5.83 2.16 -32.87
C HIS A 683 6.01 2.07 -34.40
N ILE A 684 7.20 2.40 -34.93
CA ILE A 684 7.51 2.27 -36.35
C ILE A 684 7.69 0.78 -36.73
N GLU A 685 8.34 -0.02 -35.88
CA GLU A 685 8.49 -1.46 -36.07
C GLU A 685 7.14 -2.19 -35.97
N ASP A 686 6.29 -1.85 -34.99
CA ASP A 686 4.94 -2.37 -34.85
C ASP A 686 4.06 -2.00 -36.06
N SER A 687 4.12 -0.75 -36.53
CA SER A 687 3.39 -0.31 -37.73
C SER A 687 3.86 -1.04 -38.99
N LEU A 688 5.18 -1.25 -39.12
CA LEU A 688 5.78 -2.03 -40.20
C LEU A 688 5.39 -3.51 -40.09
N TYR A 689 5.32 -4.07 -38.88
CA TYR A 689 4.92 -5.45 -38.63
C TYR A 689 3.44 -5.67 -38.93
N ALA A 690 2.55 -4.80 -38.47
CA ALA A 690 1.12 -4.84 -38.79
C ALA A 690 0.87 -4.73 -40.30
N SER A 691 1.56 -3.81 -40.98
CA SER A 691 1.57 -3.71 -42.45
C SER A 691 2.04 -5.02 -43.11
N THR A 692 3.08 -5.66 -42.58
CA THR A 692 3.62 -6.93 -43.07
C THR A 692 2.67 -8.12 -42.86
N TYR A 693 2.01 -8.18 -41.71
CA TYR A 693 1.04 -9.22 -41.39
C TYR A 693 -0.23 -9.08 -42.26
N GLU A 694 -0.72 -7.86 -42.48
CA GLU A 694 -1.79 -7.62 -43.45
C GLU A 694 -1.35 -7.88 -44.89
N ALA A 695 -0.12 -7.51 -45.29
CA ALA A 695 0.41 -7.88 -46.60
C ALA A 695 0.44 -9.41 -46.78
N PHE A 696 0.86 -10.17 -45.75
CA PHE A 696 0.84 -11.64 -45.76
C PHE A 696 -0.57 -12.21 -45.90
N LYS A 697 -1.53 -11.79 -45.06
CA LYS A 697 -2.94 -12.21 -45.13
C LYS A 697 -3.57 -11.92 -46.49
N ASN A 698 -3.25 -10.77 -47.07
CA ASN A 698 -3.72 -10.36 -48.40
C ASN A 698 -2.87 -10.94 -49.56
N ASN A 699 -1.99 -11.92 -49.30
CA ASN A 699 -1.13 -12.60 -50.28
C ASN A 699 -0.16 -11.67 -51.06
N ARG A 700 0.13 -10.47 -50.53
CA ARG A 700 1.05 -9.47 -51.09
C ARG A 700 2.51 -9.78 -50.71
N PHE A 701 3.00 -10.97 -51.05
CA PHE A 701 4.30 -11.50 -50.58
C PHE A 701 5.53 -10.66 -51.00
N GLY A 702 5.43 -9.86 -52.08
CA GLY A 702 6.49 -8.91 -52.46
C GLY A 702 6.63 -7.75 -51.45
N GLU A 703 5.51 -7.28 -50.92
CA GLU A 703 5.44 -6.23 -49.88
C GLU A 703 5.94 -6.77 -48.54
N VAL A 704 5.61 -8.03 -48.20
CA VAL A 704 6.22 -8.73 -47.05
C VAL A 704 7.74 -8.78 -47.18
N THR A 705 8.25 -9.11 -48.37
CA THR A 705 9.70 -9.22 -48.62
C THR A 705 10.39 -7.85 -48.52
N ALA A 706 9.73 -6.79 -49.00
CA ALA A 706 10.23 -5.42 -48.89
C ALA A 706 10.24 -4.93 -47.44
N ASN A 707 9.14 -5.09 -46.69
CA ASN A 707 9.03 -4.69 -45.30
C ASN A 707 9.97 -5.49 -44.40
N LYS A 708 10.14 -6.80 -44.66
CA LYS A 708 11.16 -7.62 -44.00
C LYS A 708 12.55 -7.01 -44.18
N ARG A 709 12.95 -6.63 -45.40
CA ARG A 709 14.23 -5.98 -45.65
C ARG A 709 14.39 -4.66 -44.87
N ILE A 710 13.31 -3.88 -44.72
CA ILE A 710 13.33 -2.68 -43.87
C ILE A 710 13.54 -3.04 -42.39
N SER A 711 12.98 -4.15 -41.90
CA SER A 711 13.30 -4.70 -40.56
C SER A 711 14.77 -5.19 -40.47
N ASP A 712 15.29 -5.88 -41.49
CA ASP A 712 16.70 -6.31 -41.55
C ASP A 712 17.68 -5.14 -41.46
N GLU A 713 17.39 -4.03 -42.17
CA GLU A 713 18.26 -2.86 -42.29
C GLU A 713 18.09 -1.85 -41.13
N ARG A 714 16.86 -1.57 -40.68
CA ARG A 714 16.54 -0.51 -39.69
C ARG A 714 16.25 -1.03 -38.28
N PHE A 715 15.76 -2.27 -38.12
CA PHE A 715 15.38 -2.86 -36.83
C PHE A 715 16.03 -4.24 -36.58
N PRO A 716 17.36 -4.40 -36.75
CA PRO A 716 18.03 -5.71 -36.68
C PRO A 716 17.95 -6.38 -35.29
N MET A 717 17.74 -5.59 -34.24
CA MET A 717 17.54 -6.01 -32.85
C MET A 717 16.11 -5.70 -32.34
N GLY A 718 15.16 -5.53 -33.26
CA GLY A 718 13.78 -5.14 -32.97
C GLY A 718 12.94 -6.21 -32.26
N ALA A 719 11.84 -5.79 -31.64
CA ALA A 719 10.97 -6.63 -30.82
C ALA A 719 10.04 -7.56 -31.64
N ASN A 720 9.88 -7.30 -32.94
CA ASN A 720 9.12 -8.12 -33.88
C ASN A 720 10.02 -8.88 -34.85
N ARG A 721 11.34 -8.83 -34.67
CA ARG A 721 12.36 -9.29 -35.63
C ARG A 721 12.24 -10.79 -35.99
N ASP A 722 11.91 -11.61 -35.01
CA ASP A 722 11.58 -13.02 -35.15
C ASP A 722 10.31 -13.24 -35.99
N LYS A 723 9.27 -12.43 -35.76
CA LYS A 723 8.00 -12.46 -36.50
C LYS A 723 8.21 -12.09 -37.98
N PHE A 724 9.05 -11.09 -38.28
CA PHE A 724 9.46 -10.75 -39.66
C PHE A 724 10.19 -11.90 -40.36
N LEU A 725 11.09 -12.59 -39.67
CA LEU A 725 11.79 -13.77 -40.21
C LEU A 725 10.81 -14.92 -40.50
N PHE A 726 9.88 -15.20 -39.58
CA PHE A 726 8.90 -16.27 -39.71
C PHE A 726 7.90 -16.04 -40.85
N ILE A 727 7.28 -14.84 -40.91
CA ILE A 727 6.34 -14.48 -41.99
C ILE A 727 7.06 -14.43 -43.35
N GLY A 728 8.34 -14.02 -43.38
CA GLY A 728 9.20 -14.13 -44.56
C GLY A 728 9.34 -15.57 -45.07
N GLY A 729 9.62 -16.52 -44.18
CA GLY A 729 9.75 -17.94 -44.51
C GLY A 729 8.44 -18.53 -45.05
N LEU A 730 7.30 -18.27 -44.38
CA LEU A 730 5.99 -18.68 -44.87
C LEU A 730 5.62 -18.04 -46.23
N SER A 731 6.05 -16.79 -46.46
CA SER A 731 5.86 -16.12 -47.75
C SER A 731 6.69 -16.75 -48.87
N LYS A 732 7.90 -17.24 -48.58
CA LYS A 732 8.70 -18.02 -49.52
C LYS A 732 8.06 -19.37 -49.82
N LEU A 733 7.54 -20.06 -48.81
CA LEU A 733 6.80 -21.32 -48.98
C LEU A 733 5.58 -21.14 -49.90
N ASN A 734 4.77 -20.10 -49.68
CA ASN A 734 3.61 -19.78 -50.53
C ASN A 734 4.01 -19.45 -51.99
N GLN A 735 5.22 -18.95 -52.22
CA GLN A 735 5.81 -18.73 -53.55
C GLN A 735 6.47 -19.98 -54.16
N GLY A 736 6.55 -21.09 -53.42
CA GLY A 736 7.15 -22.36 -53.86
C GLY A 736 8.61 -22.57 -53.44
N ASP A 737 9.24 -21.60 -52.77
CA ASP A 737 10.60 -21.73 -52.24
C ASP A 737 10.59 -22.44 -50.86
N VAL A 738 10.43 -23.76 -50.91
CA VAL A 738 10.45 -24.66 -49.75
C VAL A 738 11.80 -24.57 -49.00
N ASN A 739 12.92 -24.49 -49.73
CA ASN A 739 14.25 -24.48 -49.14
C ASN A 739 14.54 -23.15 -48.42
N GLY A 740 14.17 -22.02 -49.02
CA GLY A 740 14.28 -20.71 -48.40
C GLY A 740 13.35 -20.53 -47.20
N CYS A 741 12.18 -21.18 -47.17
CA CYS A 741 11.36 -21.29 -45.97
C CYS A 741 12.13 -22.00 -44.84
N ILE A 742 12.63 -23.22 -45.08
CA ILE A 742 13.32 -24.03 -44.07
C ILE A 742 14.55 -23.30 -43.51
N ASN A 743 15.34 -22.64 -44.36
CA ASN A 743 16.51 -21.86 -43.94
C ASN A 743 16.13 -20.67 -43.03
N GLU A 744 15.01 -20.00 -43.30
CA GLU A 744 14.53 -18.91 -42.44
C GLU A 744 13.93 -19.43 -41.12
N MET A 745 13.23 -20.57 -41.15
CA MET A 745 12.77 -21.25 -39.93
C MET A 745 13.95 -21.68 -39.03
N LYS A 746 15.00 -22.27 -39.60
CA LYS A 746 16.26 -22.55 -38.87
C LYS A 746 16.88 -21.27 -38.29
N THR A 747 16.89 -20.17 -39.04
CA THR A 747 17.40 -18.88 -38.56
C THR A 747 16.60 -18.35 -37.35
N VAL A 748 15.28 -18.57 -37.30
CA VAL A 748 14.47 -18.23 -36.12
C VAL A 748 14.86 -19.10 -34.92
N VAL A 749 14.99 -20.42 -35.11
CA VAL A 749 15.39 -21.35 -34.04
C VAL A 749 16.78 -21.04 -33.47
N GLU A 750 17.75 -20.76 -34.35
CA GLU A 750 19.14 -20.49 -33.96
C GLU A 750 19.33 -19.12 -33.26
N LYS A 751 18.61 -18.08 -33.70
CA LYS A 751 18.83 -16.70 -33.20
C LYS A 751 17.82 -16.25 -32.16
N PHE A 752 16.62 -16.83 -32.13
CA PHE A 752 15.53 -16.44 -31.23
C PHE A 752 14.96 -17.65 -30.45
N PRO A 753 15.80 -18.50 -29.79
CA PRO A 753 15.35 -19.73 -29.14
C PRO A 753 14.37 -19.53 -27.98
N GLN A 754 14.19 -18.29 -27.49
CA GLN A 754 13.23 -17.91 -26.45
C GLN A 754 11.91 -17.34 -27.01
N SER A 755 11.75 -17.24 -28.34
CA SER A 755 10.50 -16.78 -28.96
C SER A 755 9.43 -17.88 -28.97
N ARG A 756 8.17 -17.52 -28.69
CA ARG A 756 6.98 -18.38 -28.86
C ARG A 756 6.81 -18.89 -30.29
N ILE A 757 7.42 -18.24 -31.28
CA ILE A 757 7.41 -18.64 -32.70
C ILE A 757 8.53 -19.65 -33.01
N SER A 758 9.59 -19.67 -32.20
CA SER A 758 10.74 -20.56 -32.37
C SER A 758 10.37 -22.04 -32.28
N GLU A 759 9.46 -22.41 -31.38
CA GLU A 759 8.92 -23.76 -31.28
C GLU A 759 8.22 -24.19 -32.58
N MET A 760 7.36 -23.32 -33.13
CA MET A 760 6.62 -23.57 -34.37
C MET A 760 7.56 -23.68 -35.58
N ALA A 761 8.58 -22.82 -35.66
CA ALA A 761 9.63 -22.90 -36.67
C ALA A 761 10.42 -24.23 -36.57
N GLY A 762 10.75 -24.67 -35.35
CA GLY A 762 11.37 -25.97 -35.09
C GLY A 762 10.50 -27.15 -35.52
N MET A 763 9.20 -27.12 -35.24
CA MET A 763 8.25 -28.15 -35.70
C MET A 763 8.18 -28.23 -37.24
N ILE A 764 8.21 -27.09 -37.93
CA ILE A 764 8.24 -27.05 -39.41
C ILE A 764 9.54 -27.68 -39.95
N VAL A 765 10.69 -27.31 -39.40
CA VAL A 765 12.00 -27.89 -39.79
C VAL A 765 12.03 -29.40 -39.55
N ASN A 766 11.73 -29.84 -38.33
CA ASN A 766 11.74 -31.26 -37.94
C ASN A 766 10.74 -32.08 -38.77
N GLY A 767 9.59 -31.52 -39.12
CA GLY A 767 8.59 -32.18 -39.96
C GLY A 767 9.10 -32.50 -41.37
N VAL A 768 9.85 -31.58 -41.98
CA VAL A 768 10.43 -31.80 -43.32
C VAL A 768 11.65 -32.73 -43.27
N GLU A 769 12.50 -32.60 -42.25
CA GLU A 769 13.65 -33.49 -42.07
C GLU A 769 13.21 -34.94 -41.77
N ALA A 770 12.05 -35.13 -41.14
CA ALA A 770 11.35 -36.42 -41.04
C ALA A 770 10.66 -36.87 -42.35
N GLY A 771 10.95 -36.24 -43.49
CA GLY A 771 10.51 -36.65 -44.82
C GLY A 771 9.08 -36.25 -45.22
N LYS A 772 8.37 -35.43 -44.41
CA LYS A 772 7.01 -34.99 -44.75
C LYS A 772 7.08 -33.92 -45.85
N LYS A 773 6.41 -34.17 -46.98
CA LYS A 773 6.30 -33.20 -48.08
C LYS A 773 5.38 -32.05 -47.67
N ILE A 774 5.89 -30.82 -47.64
CA ILE A 774 5.03 -29.64 -47.55
C ILE A 774 4.16 -29.55 -48.81
N ARG A 775 2.86 -29.31 -48.66
CA ARG A 775 1.94 -29.05 -49.76
C ARG A 775 1.71 -27.55 -49.89
N ASN A 776 1.78 -27.00 -51.11
CA ASN A 776 1.36 -25.64 -51.42
C ASN A 776 -0.19 -25.52 -51.46
N SER A 777 -0.82 -25.84 -50.33
CA SER A 777 -2.19 -25.44 -50.01
C SER A 777 -2.12 -24.20 -49.12
N LYS A 778 -3.07 -23.27 -49.27
CA LYS A 778 -3.09 -22.01 -48.53
C LYS A 778 -3.08 -22.28 -47.02
N PHE A 779 -2.23 -21.55 -46.30
CA PHE A 779 -2.06 -21.68 -44.86
C PHE A 779 -3.25 -21.02 -44.13
N ASP A 780 -4.35 -21.75 -43.96
CA ASP A 780 -5.50 -21.31 -43.17
C ASP A 780 -5.23 -21.56 -41.68
N LEU A 781 -5.46 -20.53 -40.85
CA LEU A 781 -5.16 -20.58 -39.42
C LEU A 781 -6.09 -21.55 -38.66
N GLY A 782 -7.25 -21.89 -39.23
CA GLY A 782 -8.15 -22.90 -38.67
C GLY A 782 -7.56 -24.33 -38.66
N ASP A 783 -6.69 -24.68 -39.61
CA ASP A 783 -6.22 -26.06 -39.80
C ASP A 783 -5.08 -26.46 -38.83
N VAL A 784 -4.53 -25.49 -38.08
CA VAL A 784 -3.53 -25.73 -37.01
C VAL A 784 -4.08 -26.69 -35.95
N TRP A 785 -5.38 -26.57 -35.63
CA TRP A 785 -6.08 -27.42 -34.66
C TRP A 785 -6.16 -28.91 -35.09
N ASN A 786 -6.13 -29.20 -36.38
CA ASN A 786 -6.22 -30.56 -36.92
C ASN A 786 -4.87 -31.31 -36.92
N TYR A 787 -3.76 -30.61 -36.72
CA TYR A 787 -2.42 -31.22 -36.85
C TYR A 787 -1.90 -31.87 -35.56
N ARG A 788 -2.43 -31.49 -34.39
CA ARG A 788 -1.94 -31.97 -33.08
C ARG A 788 -2.47 -33.36 -32.71
N THR A 789 -3.75 -33.63 -32.99
CA THR A 789 -4.40 -34.94 -32.78
C THR A 789 -3.74 -36.06 -33.60
N ASN A 790 -3.41 -35.78 -34.86
CA ASN A 790 -2.78 -36.73 -35.78
C ASN A 790 -1.31 -37.07 -35.45
N VAL A 791 -0.69 -36.42 -34.46
CA VAL A 791 0.68 -36.73 -33.98
C VAL A 791 0.67 -37.46 -32.63
N LEU A 792 -0.43 -37.39 -31.88
CA LEU A 792 -0.56 -38.04 -30.56
C LEU A 792 -1.29 -39.40 -30.62
N ASN A 793 -2.08 -39.66 -31.66
CA ASN A 793 -2.91 -40.86 -31.80
C ASN A 793 -2.16 -42.19 -32.03
N ASP A 794 -0.84 -42.18 -32.30
CA ASP A 794 -0.03 -43.41 -32.40
C ASP A 794 0.30 -44.05 -31.02
N SER A 795 -0.18 -43.45 -29.92
CA SER A 795 -0.09 -44.02 -28.56
C SER A 795 -1.27 -44.96 -28.28
N ASP A 796 -1.15 -46.23 -28.65
CA ASP A 796 -2.24 -47.24 -28.67
C ASP A 796 -2.78 -47.70 -27.29
N SER A 797 -2.70 -46.85 -26.26
CA SER A 797 -3.00 -47.16 -24.85
C SER A 797 -4.16 -46.36 -24.24
N ILE A 798 -4.68 -45.31 -24.90
CA ILE A 798 -5.80 -44.50 -24.38
C ILE A 798 -7.12 -44.91 -25.05
N LYS A 799 -7.62 -46.10 -24.71
CA LYS A 799 -8.96 -46.58 -25.11
C LYS A 799 -9.88 -46.64 -23.89
N GLN A 800 -11.11 -46.14 -24.06
CA GLN A 800 -12.18 -45.99 -23.04
C GLN A 800 -12.15 -44.74 -22.13
N VAL A 801 -11.99 -43.55 -22.72
CA VAL A 801 -12.61 -42.33 -22.17
C VAL A 801 -13.64 -41.79 -23.16
N LYS A 802 -14.75 -41.24 -22.68
CA LYS A 802 -15.86 -40.68 -23.49
C LYS A 802 -16.50 -39.52 -22.74
N PHE A 803 -17.09 -38.56 -23.47
CA PHE A 803 -17.89 -37.50 -22.88
C PHE A 803 -19.12 -38.03 -22.12
N SER A 804 -19.47 -37.34 -21.04
CA SER A 804 -20.58 -37.63 -20.12
C SER A 804 -21.80 -36.77 -20.51
N PRO A 805 -22.95 -37.37 -20.89
CA PRO A 805 -24.16 -36.63 -21.29
C PRO A 805 -25.02 -36.24 -20.07
N ASP A 806 -24.37 -35.99 -18.93
CA ASP A 806 -25.03 -35.73 -17.66
C ASP A 806 -25.42 -34.25 -17.56
N ARG A 807 -26.64 -33.99 -17.06
CA ARG A 807 -27.29 -32.67 -17.08
C ARG A 807 -27.22 -31.97 -15.72
N ASP A 808 -27.22 -32.75 -14.64
CA ASP A 808 -27.41 -32.30 -13.25
C ASP A 808 -26.08 -32.36 -12.47
N ILE A 809 -25.01 -31.93 -13.15
CA ILE A 809 -23.63 -31.81 -12.65
C ILE A 809 -23.12 -30.39 -12.92
N ASP A 810 -21.99 -30.00 -12.34
CA ASP A 810 -21.46 -28.65 -12.52
C ASP A 810 -21.04 -28.35 -13.98
N PHE A 811 -21.51 -27.20 -14.47
CA PHE A 811 -21.26 -26.65 -15.79
C PHE A 811 -20.54 -25.30 -15.71
N LYS A 812 -19.76 -25.02 -16.75
CA LYS A 812 -19.12 -23.74 -17.01
C LYS A 812 -19.61 -23.17 -18.33
N PHE A 813 -19.76 -21.86 -18.36
CA PHE A 813 -19.98 -21.09 -19.59
C PHE A 813 -18.66 -20.48 -20.03
N LEU A 814 -18.32 -20.61 -21.30
CA LEU A 814 -17.04 -20.21 -21.87
C LEU A 814 -17.25 -19.21 -23.00
N LEU A 815 -16.43 -18.16 -23.02
CA LEU A 815 -16.16 -17.37 -24.21
C LEU A 815 -14.71 -17.56 -24.62
N VAL A 816 -14.48 -18.03 -25.85
CA VAL A 816 -13.15 -18.22 -26.45
C VAL A 816 -12.98 -17.19 -27.55
N TYR A 817 -11.95 -16.34 -27.46
CA TYR A 817 -11.66 -15.27 -28.41
C TYR A 817 -10.16 -15.08 -28.61
N ASN A 818 -9.76 -14.47 -29.72
CA ASN A 818 -8.40 -13.97 -29.87
C ASN A 818 -8.27 -12.66 -29.07
N PRO A 819 -7.25 -12.49 -28.19
CA PRO A 819 -7.08 -11.27 -27.39
C PRO A 819 -6.91 -9.99 -28.22
N ASP A 820 -6.38 -10.07 -29.45
CA ASP A 820 -6.27 -8.93 -30.36
C ASP A 820 -7.62 -8.55 -31.02
N SER A 821 -8.65 -9.42 -30.94
CA SER A 821 -9.94 -9.22 -31.62
C SER A 821 -10.96 -8.39 -30.84
N LEU A 822 -10.74 -8.19 -29.53
CA LEU A 822 -11.65 -7.43 -28.66
C LEU A 822 -10.92 -6.85 -27.43
N SER A 823 -11.53 -5.86 -26.78
CA SER A 823 -10.96 -5.27 -25.57
C SER A 823 -11.28 -6.12 -24.33
N GLU A 824 -10.42 -7.07 -24.01
CA GLU A 824 -10.61 -8.04 -22.91
C GLU A 824 -10.99 -7.38 -21.58
N ASN A 825 -10.23 -6.38 -21.12
CA ASN A 825 -10.51 -5.67 -19.87
C ASN A 825 -11.91 -5.02 -19.85
N LYS A 826 -12.43 -4.62 -21.02
CA LYS A 826 -13.75 -4.01 -21.16
C LYS A 826 -14.85 -5.08 -21.25
N LEU A 827 -14.59 -6.22 -21.90
CA LEU A 827 -15.46 -7.39 -21.87
C LEU A 827 -15.61 -7.92 -20.44
N LEU A 828 -14.50 -8.08 -19.71
CA LEU A 828 -14.48 -8.49 -18.30
C LEU A 828 -15.26 -7.52 -17.41
N PHE A 829 -15.07 -6.21 -17.59
CA PHE A 829 -15.84 -5.19 -16.85
C PHE A 829 -17.34 -5.28 -17.13
N GLU A 830 -17.76 -5.41 -18.39
CA GLU A 830 -19.18 -5.55 -18.74
C GLU A 830 -19.77 -6.89 -18.30
N MET A 831 -18.99 -7.97 -18.29
CA MET A 831 -19.37 -9.28 -17.77
C MET A 831 -19.61 -9.22 -16.25
N ALA A 832 -18.66 -8.67 -15.49
CA ALA A 832 -18.79 -8.47 -14.06
C ALA A 832 -19.98 -7.55 -13.73
N ARG A 833 -20.13 -6.44 -14.48
CA ARG A 833 -21.27 -5.52 -14.34
C ARG A 833 -22.60 -6.21 -14.59
N PHE A 834 -22.70 -7.00 -15.66
CA PHE A 834 -23.89 -7.80 -15.95
C PHE A 834 -24.22 -8.77 -14.81
N ASN A 835 -23.22 -9.48 -14.28
CA ASN A 835 -23.41 -10.42 -13.17
C ASN A 835 -23.96 -9.70 -11.93
N PHE A 836 -23.29 -8.63 -11.47
CA PHE A 836 -23.70 -7.86 -10.29
C PHE A 836 -25.08 -7.17 -10.45
N THR A 837 -25.50 -6.79 -11.66
CA THR A 837 -26.81 -6.15 -11.87
C THR A 837 -27.96 -7.13 -12.10
N SER A 838 -27.67 -8.35 -12.55
CA SER A 838 -28.72 -9.32 -12.96
C SER A 838 -28.97 -10.42 -11.92
N PHE A 839 -27.99 -10.70 -11.04
CA PHE A 839 -28.05 -11.80 -10.09
C PHE A 839 -27.67 -11.35 -8.66
N TYR A 840 -28.68 -10.95 -7.88
CA TYR A 840 -28.49 -10.47 -6.50
C TYR A 840 -28.19 -11.57 -5.46
N VAL A 841 -28.33 -12.85 -5.82
CA VAL A 841 -28.31 -14.00 -4.89
C VAL A 841 -27.39 -15.14 -5.36
N ARG A 842 -26.75 -14.97 -6.53
CA ARG A 842 -25.76 -15.91 -7.10
C ARG A 842 -24.49 -15.14 -7.42
N ASN A 843 -23.36 -15.63 -6.93
CA ASN A 843 -22.05 -15.21 -7.41
C ASN A 843 -21.61 -16.14 -8.54
N PHE A 844 -20.94 -15.60 -9.55
CA PHE A 844 -20.31 -16.37 -10.62
C PHE A 844 -18.86 -15.91 -10.73
N ASP A 845 -17.93 -16.84 -10.56
CA ASP A 845 -16.50 -16.55 -10.65
C ASP A 845 -16.10 -16.49 -12.13
N ILE A 846 -15.32 -15.46 -12.49
CA ILE A 846 -14.83 -15.23 -13.85
C ILE A 846 -13.31 -15.42 -13.85
N GLU A 847 -12.83 -16.41 -14.59
CA GLU A 847 -11.41 -16.71 -14.78
C GLU A 847 -11.04 -16.46 -16.26
N ILE A 848 -9.81 -16.04 -16.54
CA ILE A 848 -9.29 -15.89 -17.91
C ILE A 848 -7.99 -16.71 -18.03
N GLU A 849 -7.88 -17.50 -19.09
CA GLU A 849 -6.73 -18.38 -19.34
C GLU A 849 -6.27 -18.26 -20.81
N ASP A 850 -4.98 -18.04 -21.07
CA ASP A 850 -4.38 -18.17 -22.41
C ASP A 850 -4.22 -19.67 -22.73
N ILE A 851 -4.98 -20.15 -23.70
CA ILE A 851 -4.80 -21.47 -24.29
C ILE A 851 -4.32 -21.28 -25.74
N GLU A 852 -3.02 -21.45 -25.92
CA GLU A 852 -2.31 -21.50 -27.21
C GLU A 852 -2.45 -20.25 -28.09
N GLY A 853 -2.83 -19.10 -27.51
CA GLY A 853 -3.01 -17.82 -28.21
C GLY A 853 -4.48 -17.41 -28.39
N LEU A 854 -5.42 -18.19 -27.86
CA LEU A 854 -6.80 -17.77 -27.62
C LEU A 854 -7.02 -17.59 -26.13
N HIS A 855 -7.67 -16.50 -25.74
CA HIS A 855 -8.09 -16.29 -24.36
C HIS A 855 -9.45 -16.93 -24.13
N GLN A 856 -9.55 -17.73 -23.08
CA GLN A 856 -10.78 -18.39 -22.64
C GLN A 856 -11.26 -17.72 -21.35
N MET A 857 -12.31 -16.90 -21.44
CA MET A 857 -13.03 -16.40 -20.28
C MET A 857 -13.99 -17.50 -19.80
N LYS A 858 -13.67 -18.11 -18.66
CA LYS A 858 -14.43 -19.18 -18.00
C LYS A 858 -15.35 -18.56 -16.95
N LEU A 859 -16.63 -18.91 -16.95
CA LEU A 859 -17.60 -18.54 -15.93
C LEU A 859 -18.10 -19.78 -15.19
N SER A 860 -17.96 -19.75 -13.86
CA SER A 860 -18.17 -20.87 -12.94
C SER A 860 -19.34 -20.60 -11.98
N GLY A 861 -19.99 -21.66 -11.50
CA GLY A 861 -21.08 -21.58 -10.50
C GLY A 861 -22.45 -22.07 -10.97
N PHE A 862 -22.55 -22.72 -12.13
CA PHE A 862 -23.77 -23.35 -12.64
C PHE A 862 -23.79 -24.84 -12.27
N ARG A 863 -24.86 -25.30 -11.61
CA ARG A 863 -24.99 -26.70 -11.11
C ARG A 863 -25.67 -27.67 -12.07
N SER A 864 -26.08 -27.17 -13.22
CA SER A 864 -26.72 -27.95 -14.26
C SER A 864 -26.56 -27.25 -15.60
N PHE A 865 -26.78 -28.02 -16.66
CA PHE A 865 -26.88 -27.50 -18.02
C PHE A 865 -27.93 -26.38 -18.13
N ASP A 866 -29.06 -26.52 -17.43
CA ASP A 866 -30.16 -25.54 -17.47
C ASP A 866 -29.76 -24.20 -16.86
N GLU A 867 -28.99 -24.18 -15.77
CA GLU A 867 -28.47 -22.95 -15.18
C GLU A 867 -27.53 -22.22 -16.14
N ALA A 868 -26.56 -22.94 -16.73
CA ALA A 868 -25.60 -22.37 -17.68
C ALA A 868 -26.30 -21.88 -18.97
N PHE A 869 -27.31 -22.60 -19.46
CA PHE A 869 -28.09 -22.22 -20.64
C PHE A 869 -29.01 -21.02 -20.40
N GLN A 870 -29.67 -20.95 -19.23
CA GLN A 870 -30.44 -19.77 -18.84
C GLN A 870 -29.54 -18.53 -18.71
N TYR A 871 -28.35 -18.68 -18.12
CA TYR A 871 -27.36 -17.62 -18.01
C TYR A 871 -26.91 -17.12 -19.38
N ALA A 872 -26.45 -18.03 -20.25
CA ALA A 872 -25.99 -17.68 -21.60
C ALA A 872 -27.08 -16.95 -22.40
N ARG A 873 -28.33 -17.40 -22.32
CA ARG A 873 -29.45 -16.75 -23.00
C ARG A 873 -29.75 -15.34 -22.47
N GLN A 874 -29.59 -15.10 -21.17
CA GLN A 874 -29.72 -13.74 -20.60
C GLN A 874 -28.54 -12.85 -21.00
N LEU A 875 -27.33 -13.40 -21.06
CA LEU A 875 -26.12 -12.71 -21.48
C LEU A 875 -26.21 -12.22 -22.94
N PHE A 876 -26.64 -13.08 -23.87
CA PHE A 876 -26.81 -12.71 -25.28
C PHE A 876 -27.97 -11.75 -25.56
N ASN A 877 -28.90 -11.59 -24.61
CA ASN A 877 -29.91 -10.52 -24.66
C ASN A 877 -29.34 -9.17 -24.17
N ASN A 878 -28.16 -9.13 -23.54
CA ASN A 878 -27.57 -7.89 -23.01
C ASN A 878 -26.72 -7.17 -24.07
N LYS A 879 -27.26 -6.06 -24.57
CA LYS A 879 -26.62 -5.22 -25.61
C LYS A 879 -25.22 -4.70 -25.23
N ASN A 880 -24.91 -4.50 -23.95
CA ASN A 880 -23.62 -3.95 -23.52
C ASN A 880 -22.49 -4.99 -23.63
N VAL A 881 -22.77 -6.22 -23.20
CA VAL A 881 -21.83 -7.35 -23.30
C VAL A 881 -21.67 -7.77 -24.77
N THR A 882 -22.76 -7.96 -25.50
CA THR A 882 -22.69 -8.39 -26.91
C THR A 882 -21.96 -7.38 -27.79
N ALA A 883 -22.02 -6.09 -27.47
CA ALA A 883 -21.25 -5.04 -28.15
C ALA A 883 -19.74 -5.04 -27.84
N GLN A 884 -19.25 -5.94 -26.98
CA GLN A 884 -17.81 -6.19 -26.76
C GLN A 884 -17.33 -7.52 -27.36
N LEU A 885 -18.22 -8.35 -27.94
CA LEU A 885 -17.86 -9.63 -28.55
C LEU A 885 -17.46 -9.43 -30.01
N SER A 886 -16.41 -10.13 -30.46
CA SER A 886 -16.01 -10.16 -31.88
C SER A 886 -16.84 -11.20 -32.67
N LYS A 887 -16.76 -11.15 -34.01
CA LYS A 887 -17.37 -12.17 -34.88
C LYS A 887 -16.70 -13.55 -34.77
N ASP A 888 -15.51 -13.60 -34.19
CA ASP A 888 -14.71 -14.80 -34.01
C ASP A 888 -14.79 -15.34 -32.57
N THR A 889 -15.58 -14.69 -31.69
CA THR A 889 -15.77 -15.11 -30.29
C THR A 889 -16.74 -16.30 -30.21
N LYS A 890 -16.24 -17.50 -29.91
CA LYS A 890 -17.08 -18.70 -29.77
C LYS A 890 -17.55 -18.89 -28.32
N ALA A 891 -18.83 -19.24 -28.16
CA ALA A 891 -19.46 -19.46 -26.87
C ALA A 891 -19.80 -20.94 -26.66
N ILE A 892 -19.38 -21.52 -25.53
CA ILE A 892 -19.48 -22.96 -25.26
C ILE A 892 -20.03 -23.19 -23.85
N ILE A 893 -21.02 -24.08 -23.71
CA ILE A 893 -21.51 -24.60 -22.43
C ILE A 893 -20.95 -26.01 -22.27
N ILE A 894 -20.16 -26.27 -21.23
CA ILE A 894 -19.50 -27.55 -21.01
C ILE A 894 -19.44 -27.91 -19.52
N SER A 895 -19.63 -29.19 -19.18
CA SER A 895 -19.48 -29.65 -17.79
C SER A 895 -18.01 -29.87 -17.43
N ASP A 896 -17.64 -29.66 -16.16
CA ASP A 896 -16.23 -29.75 -15.72
C ASP A 896 -15.59 -31.11 -16.06
N LYS A 897 -16.38 -32.19 -15.91
CA LYS A 897 -16.01 -33.57 -16.28
C LYS A 897 -15.73 -33.75 -17.78
N ASN A 898 -16.36 -32.96 -18.65
CA ASN A 898 -16.12 -32.98 -20.09
C ASN A 898 -14.97 -32.04 -20.49
N LEU A 899 -14.83 -30.90 -19.81
CA LEU A 899 -13.77 -29.92 -20.06
C LEU A 899 -12.37 -30.51 -19.85
N GLN A 900 -12.20 -31.38 -18.84
CA GLN A 900 -10.96 -32.13 -18.59
C GLN A 900 -10.53 -33.08 -19.72
N LEU A 901 -11.44 -33.39 -20.67
CA LEU A 901 -11.17 -34.27 -21.81
C LEU A 901 -10.78 -33.52 -23.08
N ILE A 902 -10.95 -32.19 -23.08
CA ILE A 902 -10.60 -31.31 -24.20
C ILE A 902 -9.09 -31.04 -24.18
N GLY A 903 -8.44 -31.13 -25.34
CA GLY A 903 -6.99 -30.95 -25.49
C GLY A 903 -6.14 -32.13 -25.02
N THR A 904 -6.74 -33.13 -24.35
CA THR A 904 -6.07 -34.37 -23.91
C THR A 904 -6.41 -35.56 -24.79
N SER A 905 -7.70 -35.86 -24.96
CA SER A 905 -8.18 -37.01 -25.75
C SER A 905 -9.17 -36.62 -26.85
N PHE A 906 -9.77 -35.43 -26.77
CA PHE A 906 -10.78 -34.93 -27.70
C PHE A 906 -10.57 -33.44 -28.00
N SER A 907 -11.04 -32.98 -29.15
CA SER A 907 -11.05 -31.56 -29.51
C SER A 907 -12.34 -30.85 -29.08
N TYR A 908 -12.34 -29.52 -29.15
CA TYR A 908 -13.58 -28.73 -29.03
C TYR A 908 -14.62 -29.10 -30.11
N LYS A 909 -14.20 -29.61 -31.28
CA LYS A 909 -15.11 -30.07 -32.33
C LYS A 909 -15.73 -31.43 -32.03
N ASP A 910 -14.98 -32.36 -31.45
CA ASP A 910 -15.57 -33.63 -30.97
C ASP A 910 -16.63 -33.37 -29.89
N TYR A 911 -16.43 -32.30 -29.09
CA TYR A 911 -17.42 -31.84 -28.12
C TYR A 911 -18.61 -31.11 -28.77
N GLU A 912 -18.40 -30.32 -29.82
CA GLU A 912 -19.44 -29.66 -30.63
C GLU A 912 -20.42 -30.69 -31.21
N ASP A 913 -19.91 -31.74 -31.86
CA ASP A 913 -20.72 -32.81 -32.45
C ASP A 913 -21.43 -33.66 -31.36
N PHE A 914 -20.80 -33.84 -30.20
CA PHE A 914 -21.42 -34.48 -29.03
C PHE A 914 -22.54 -33.62 -28.41
N TYR A 915 -22.32 -32.32 -28.28
CA TYR A 915 -23.27 -31.34 -27.74
C TYR A 915 -24.53 -31.25 -28.61
N ALA A 916 -24.35 -31.17 -29.93
CA ALA A 916 -25.43 -31.16 -30.91
C ALA A 916 -26.33 -32.42 -30.80
N LYS A 917 -25.76 -33.55 -30.40
CA LYS A 917 -26.47 -34.83 -30.25
C LYS A 917 -27.12 -35.04 -28.88
N HIS A 918 -26.50 -34.55 -27.80
CA HIS A 918 -26.89 -34.90 -26.43
C HIS A 918 -27.51 -33.75 -25.62
N PHE A 919 -27.21 -32.48 -25.94
CA PHE A 919 -27.69 -31.31 -25.19
C PHE A 919 -28.58 -30.38 -26.02
N ALA A 920 -28.23 -30.10 -27.27
CA ALA A 920 -29.03 -29.21 -28.13
C ALA A 920 -30.50 -29.64 -28.35
N PRO A 921 -30.87 -30.94 -28.39
CA PRO A 921 -32.28 -31.35 -28.52
C PRO A 921 -33.12 -31.21 -27.24
N LEU A 922 -32.53 -30.85 -26.10
CA LEU A 922 -33.20 -30.88 -24.80
C LEU A 922 -34.09 -29.65 -24.57
N GLN A 923 -35.31 -29.88 -24.10
CA GLN A 923 -36.17 -28.80 -23.60
C GLN A 923 -35.67 -28.34 -22.22
N VAL A 924 -35.16 -27.11 -22.18
CA VAL A 924 -34.68 -26.42 -20.97
C VAL A 924 -35.88 -25.91 -20.15
N THR A 925 -35.78 -25.98 -18.82
CA THR A 925 -36.85 -25.58 -17.90
C THR A 925 -37.14 -24.07 -17.97
N LYS A 926 -38.43 -23.72 -17.80
CA LYS A 926 -38.92 -22.32 -17.76
C LYS A 926 -38.95 -21.71 -16.35
N ARG A 927 -38.43 -22.41 -15.33
CA ARG A 927 -38.26 -21.90 -13.96
C ARG A 927 -36.97 -21.11 -13.88
N TYR A 928 -36.95 -19.99 -13.17
CA TYR A 928 -35.78 -19.12 -13.08
C TYR A 928 -34.79 -19.69 -12.04
N LEU A 929 -33.88 -20.58 -12.46
CA LEU A 929 -33.00 -21.32 -11.54
C LEU A 929 -31.91 -20.42 -10.89
N LEU A 930 -31.64 -19.27 -11.51
CA LEU A 930 -30.58 -18.34 -11.13
C LEU A 930 -31.01 -17.30 -10.07
N SER A 931 -32.26 -17.34 -9.58
CA SER A 931 -32.74 -16.47 -8.49
C SER A 931 -32.66 -17.09 -7.09
N GLU A 932 -32.32 -18.38 -6.99
CA GLU A 932 -32.17 -19.09 -5.71
C GLU A 932 -30.69 -19.12 -5.30
N PRO A 933 -30.37 -18.97 -4.00
CA PRO A 933 -28.99 -19.05 -3.52
C PRO A 933 -28.39 -20.42 -3.81
N ALA A 934 -27.09 -20.46 -4.12
CA ALA A 934 -26.39 -21.74 -4.29
C ALA A 934 -26.42 -22.55 -2.98
N GLU A 935 -26.09 -21.95 -1.84
CA GLU A 935 -26.19 -22.65 -0.56
C GLU A 935 -27.59 -22.50 0.05
N VAL A 936 -28.30 -23.62 0.19
CA VAL A 936 -29.28 -23.75 1.28
C VAL A 936 -28.48 -23.63 2.57
N ALA A 937 -28.68 -22.56 3.31
CA ALA A 937 -27.86 -22.22 4.46
C ALA A 937 -28.08 -23.19 5.64
N THR A 938 -27.42 -24.35 5.60
CA THR A 938 -27.14 -25.15 6.77
C THR A 938 -26.26 -24.33 7.71
N PRO A 939 -26.67 -24.06 8.97
CA PRO A 939 -25.88 -23.25 9.90
C PRO A 939 -24.47 -23.81 10.09
N ARG A 940 -23.47 -22.91 10.10
CA ARG A 940 -22.06 -23.28 10.31
C ARG A 940 -21.87 -23.94 11.68
N GLU A 941 -20.94 -24.89 11.75
CA GLU A 941 -20.83 -25.92 12.79
C GLU A 941 -20.55 -25.45 14.24
N LYS A 942 -20.54 -24.14 14.53
CA LYS A 942 -20.36 -23.59 15.89
C LYS A 942 -21.59 -23.72 16.81
N GLU A 943 -22.70 -24.26 16.32
CA GLU A 943 -23.87 -24.59 17.16
C GLU A 943 -23.78 -26.00 17.75
N ARG A 944 -22.93 -26.91 17.22
CA ARG A 944 -22.82 -28.31 17.71
C ARG A 944 -22.30 -28.41 19.15
N ASP A 945 -21.24 -27.68 19.49
CA ASP A 945 -20.66 -27.65 20.84
C ASP A 945 -21.65 -27.14 21.91
N LEU A 946 -22.63 -26.31 21.51
CA LEU A 946 -23.71 -25.80 22.38
C LEU A 946 -24.90 -26.76 22.43
N GLN A 947 -25.09 -27.58 21.39
CA GLN A 947 -26.15 -28.59 21.32
C GLN A 947 -25.91 -29.72 22.34
N GLU A 948 -24.67 -30.25 22.42
CA GLU A 948 -24.31 -31.31 23.37
C GLU A 948 -24.46 -30.88 24.85
N GLU A 949 -24.16 -29.62 25.18
CA GLU A 949 -24.35 -29.12 26.56
C GLU A 949 -25.85 -29.01 26.92
N ILE A 950 -26.72 -28.67 25.96
CA ILE A 950 -28.17 -28.53 26.18
C ILE A 950 -28.87 -29.90 26.27
N GLU A 951 -28.48 -30.87 25.43
CA GLU A 951 -29.05 -32.23 25.42
C GLU A 951 -28.73 -33.01 26.72
N SER A 952 -27.83 -32.51 27.56
CA SER A 952 -27.54 -33.07 28.89
C SER A 952 -28.64 -32.88 29.96
N ARG A 953 -29.72 -32.14 29.69
CA ARG A 953 -30.74 -31.76 30.70
C ARG A 953 -32.20 -31.90 30.26
N ASN A 954 -32.74 -33.12 30.34
CA ASN A 954 -34.16 -33.43 30.12
C ASN A 954 -35.14 -32.64 31.02
N PRO A 955 -36.25 -32.15 30.42
CA PRO A 955 -37.57 -32.10 31.06
C PRO A 955 -38.62 -32.93 30.27
N THR A 956 -39.71 -33.33 30.92
CA THR A 956 -40.59 -34.43 30.46
C THR A 956 -41.76 -34.01 29.56
N GLU A 957 -41.99 -34.78 28.48
CA GLU A 957 -43.17 -35.02 27.57
C GLU A 957 -44.39 -34.06 27.43
N THR A 958 -44.49 -32.93 28.14
CA THR A 958 -45.78 -32.27 28.38
C THR A 958 -46.14 -31.15 27.38
N ASP A 959 -45.23 -30.76 26.48
CA ASP A 959 -45.36 -29.54 25.64
C ASP A 959 -45.62 -29.78 24.13
N LEU A 960 -45.78 -31.05 23.69
CA LEU A 960 -45.85 -31.41 22.26
C LEU A 960 -47.15 -30.98 21.53
N ASN A 961 -48.17 -30.47 22.23
CA ASN A 961 -49.52 -30.25 21.69
C ASN A 961 -49.95 -28.77 21.53
N ALA A 962 -49.02 -27.82 21.40
CA ALA A 962 -49.34 -26.39 21.33
C ALA A 962 -48.90 -25.65 20.03
N ARG A 963 -48.31 -26.31 19.03
CA ARG A 963 -47.61 -25.63 17.91
C ARG A 963 -48.09 -25.94 16.48
N LYS A 964 -49.37 -26.33 16.30
CA LYS A 964 -50.02 -26.45 14.97
C LYS A 964 -51.21 -25.48 14.80
N GLN A 965 -50.91 -24.17 14.72
CA GLN A 965 -51.75 -23.18 14.03
C GLN A 965 -51.02 -21.83 13.87
N ALA A 966 -51.51 -20.99 12.95
CA ALA A 966 -51.11 -19.60 12.70
C ALA A 966 -49.67 -19.33 12.23
N LEU A 967 -49.41 -19.55 10.94
CA LEU A 967 -48.47 -18.76 10.13
C LEU A 967 -49.08 -18.50 8.74
N GLU A 968 -49.68 -17.32 8.57
CA GLU A 968 -49.96 -16.74 7.24
C GLU A 968 -49.01 -15.55 7.02
N PRO A 969 -48.46 -15.36 5.80
CA PRO A 969 -47.63 -14.21 5.49
C PRO A 969 -48.49 -12.95 5.26
N VAL A 970 -48.13 -11.84 5.90
CA VAL A 970 -48.83 -10.55 5.75
C VAL A 970 -48.08 -9.66 4.74
N ASP A 971 -48.74 -9.38 3.62
CA ASP A 971 -48.30 -8.41 2.60
C ASP A 971 -47.99 -7.02 3.19
N ASN A 972 -46.89 -6.43 2.72
CA ASN A 972 -46.51 -5.03 2.93
C ASN A 972 -45.74 -4.49 1.71
N GLY A 973 -46.34 -4.58 0.52
CA GLY A 973 -45.76 -4.01 -0.71
C GLY A 973 -45.47 -2.51 -0.62
N MET A 974 -44.45 -2.06 -1.35
CA MET A 974 -44.25 -0.65 -1.67
C MET A 974 -43.76 -0.54 -3.12
N THR A 975 -44.67 -0.17 -4.02
CA THR A 975 -44.41 -0.06 -5.45
C THR A 975 -43.85 1.32 -5.81
N ILE A 976 -42.96 1.33 -6.80
CA ILE A 976 -42.57 2.52 -7.57
C ILE A 976 -42.77 2.13 -9.05
N PRO A 977 -43.37 2.99 -9.91
CA PRO A 977 -43.63 2.61 -11.30
C PRO A 977 -42.35 2.51 -12.12
N LEU A 978 -42.28 1.52 -13.02
CA LEU A 978 -41.53 1.66 -14.26
C LEU A 978 -42.50 2.10 -15.35
N GLU A 979 -42.05 2.98 -16.25
CA GLU A 979 -42.78 3.36 -17.45
C GLU A 979 -42.57 2.30 -18.54
N GLU A 980 -43.63 2.00 -19.30
CA GLU A 980 -43.58 1.06 -20.42
C GLU A 980 -43.03 1.74 -21.68
N GLU A 981 -41.73 1.62 -21.95
CA GLU A 981 -41.21 1.96 -23.28
C GLU A 981 -41.65 0.91 -24.32
N LYS A 982 -42.18 1.41 -25.44
CA LYS A 982 -42.74 0.59 -26.53
C LYS A 982 -41.63 0.02 -27.41
N THR A 983 -41.87 -1.17 -27.93
CA THR A 983 -41.00 -1.83 -28.91
C THR A 983 -40.86 -1.01 -30.20
N THR A 984 -39.61 -0.79 -30.61
CA THR A 984 -39.26 -0.39 -31.98
C THR A 984 -38.21 -1.35 -32.54
N GLU A 985 -38.63 -2.20 -33.47
CA GLU A 985 -37.70 -2.70 -34.49
C GLU A 985 -37.38 -1.52 -35.43
N ASN A 986 -36.24 -1.42 -36.11
CA ASN A 986 -35.64 -2.48 -36.92
C ASN A 986 -34.26 -2.02 -37.48
N LYS A 987 -33.27 -2.92 -37.54
CA LYS A 987 -32.37 -3.19 -38.69
C LYS A 987 -30.99 -3.76 -38.31
N GLY A 988 -30.80 -5.04 -38.65
CA GLY A 988 -29.57 -5.55 -39.28
C GLY A 988 -28.22 -5.38 -38.58
N ILE A 989 -27.94 -6.22 -37.57
CA ILE A 989 -26.57 -6.65 -37.27
C ILE A 989 -26.55 -8.18 -37.31
N THR A 990 -25.60 -8.75 -38.05
CA THR A 990 -25.40 -10.21 -38.14
C THR A 990 -24.88 -10.77 -36.80
N PRO A 991 -25.48 -11.83 -36.22
CA PRO A 991 -24.94 -12.48 -35.03
C PRO A 991 -23.55 -13.08 -35.27
N THR A 992 -22.74 -13.11 -34.20
CA THR A 992 -21.66 -14.09 -34.04
C THR A 992 -22.28 -15.49 -33.88
N GLU A 993 -21.63 -16.53 -34.41
CA GLU A 993 -22.19 -17.89 -34.39
C GLU A 993 -22.31 -18.46 -32.95
N MET A 994 -23.55 -18.65 -32.52
CA MET A 994 -23.87 -19.72 -31.56
C MET A 994 -24.11 -20.98 -32.39
N VAL A 995 -23.40 -22.08 -32.10
CA VAL A 995 -23.46 -23.29 -32.94
C VAL A 995 -24.79 -24.03 -32.72
N ILE A 996 -25.79 -23.67 -33.52
CA ILE A 996 -27.12 -24.28 -33.56
C ILE A 996 -27.51 -24.42 -35.04
N PRO A 997 -27.62 -25.65 -35.58
CA PRO A 997 -28.02 -25.86 -36.98
C PRO A 997 -29.42 -25.30 -37.29
N ILE A 998 -29.58 -24.80 -38.52
CA ILE A 998 -30.81 -24.18 -39.04
C ILE A 998 -31.53 -25.17 -39.98
N GLU A 999 -32.86 -25.09 -40.05
CA GLU A 999 -33.69 -25.73 -41.09
C GLU A 999 -34.57 -24.66 -41.78
N GLU A 1000 -34.90 -24.85 -43.06
CA GLU A 1000 -35.29 -23.77 -44.00
C GLU A 1000 -36.81 -23.57 -44.22
N THR A 1001 -37.13 -22.57 -45.08
CA THR A 1001 -38.39 -22.31 -45.83
C THR A 1001 -39.47 -21.44 -45.14
N GLU A 1002 -40.17 -20.51 -45.84
CA GLU A 1002 -39.90 -19.83 -47.12
C GLU A 1002 -40.69 -18.50 -47.31
N LYS A 1003 -40.48 -17.83 -48.46
CA LYS A 1003 -41.38 -16.93 -49.25
C LYS A 1003 -42.47 -16.12 -48.50
N LYS A 1004 -42.31 -14.78 -48.39
CA LYS A 1004 -42.63 -13.72 -49.40
C LYS A 1004 -44.13 -13.35 -49.53
N GLU A 1005 -44.47 -12.09 -49.23
CA GLU A 1005 -45.11 -11.16 -50.18
C GLU A 1005 -45.08 -9.68 -49.70
N GLU A 1006 -45.27 -8.74 -50.63
CA GLU A 1006 -45.29 -7.26 -50.49
C GLU A 1006 -46.49 -6.71 -51.31
N PRO A 1007 -46.81 -5.40 -51.32
CA PRO A 1007 -46.95 -4.42 -50.23
C PRO A 1007 -48.30 -3.65 -50.35
N LYS A 1008 -48.54 -2.55 -49.60
CA LYS A 1008 -49.31 -1.37 -50.08
C LYS A 1008 -49.22 -0.10 -49.21
N ASN A 1009 -49.57 1.03 -49.83
CA ASN A 1009 -49.32 2.41 -49.36
C ASN A 1009 -50.54 3.08 -48.71
N ALA A 1010 -50.30 4.01 -47.78
CA ALA A 1010 -50.95 5.32 -47.54
C ALA A 1010 -50.38 5.89 -46.22
N ILE A 1011 -49.83 7.11 -46.06
CA ILE A 1011 -50.20 8.47 -46.52
C ILE A 1011 -51.55 8.94 -45.94
N ASP A 1012 -51.51 9.80 -44.91
CA ASP A 1012 -51.87 11.22 -45.11
C ASP A 1012 -51.27 12.15 -44.01
N ASN A 1013 -51.42 13.47 -44.16
CA ASN A 1013 -50.77 14.52 -43.37
C ASN A 1013 -51.77 15.56 -42.80
N THR A 1014 -51.47 16.12 -41.62
CA THR A 1014 -51.82 17.51 -41.19
C THR A 1014 -51.05 17.79 -39.88
N GLU A 1015 -50.30 18.88 -39.61
CA GLU A 1015 -50.49 20.34 -39.79
C GLU A 1015 -51.75 20.87 -39.06
N MET A 1016 -51.73 21.91 -38.22
CA MET A 1016 -50.73 22.93 -37.79
C MET A 1016 -50.85 23.12 -36.24
N VAL A 1017 -50.23 24.04 -35.46
CA VAL A 1017 -49.35 25.22 -35.65
C VAL A 1017 -48.56 25.48 -34.32
N ILE A 1018 -47.65 26.46 -34.25
CA ILE A 1018 -46.95 26.93 -33.03
C ILE A 1018 -46.95 28.49 -33.00
N PRO A 1019 -47.06 29.15 -31.83
CA PRO A 1019 -45.98 30.05 -31.33
C PRO A 1019 -45.70 29.86 -29.81
N THR A 1020 -44.47 29.53 -29.36
CA THR A 1020 -43.38 30.44 -28.89
C THR A 1020 -43.74 31.33 -27.69
N GLU A 1021 -42.94 31.52 -26.63
CA GLU A 1021 -41.58 31.06 -26.22
C GLU A 1021 -41.52 31.14 -24.66
N GLU A 1022 -40.46 30.90 -23.88
CA GLU A 1022 -39.00 31.08 -24.03
C GLU A 1022 -38.24 30.19 -23.01
N THR A 1023 -36.95 29.84 -23.23
CA THR A 1023 -36.16 29.05 -22.26
C THR A 1023 -34.76 29.62 -21.96
N ALA A 1024 -34.41 29.70 -20.67
CA ALA A 1024 -33.16 30.29 -20.18
C ALA A 1024 -32.18 29.27 -19.58
N LYS A 1025 -31.35 28.68 -20.45
CA LYS A 1025 -29.96 28.22 -20.25
C LYS A 1025 -29.50 27.92 -18.80
N LYS A 1026 -29.33 26.64 -18.47
CA LYS A 1026 -28.20 26.21 -17.62
C LYS A 1026 -26.96 26.01 -18.49
N LYS A 1027 -25.78 26.36 -17.97
CA LYS A 1027 -24.48 25.85 -18.43
C LYS A 1027 -23.86 25.03 -17.30
N GLU A 1028 -23.20 23.95 -17.66
CA GLU A 1028 -22.33 23.21 -16.76
C GLU A 1028 -20.96 23.88 -16.68
N GLN A 1029 -20.29 23.74 -15.54
CA GLN A 1029 -18.85 23.93 -15.42
C GLN A 1029 -18.26 22.69 -14.74
N LYS A 1030 -17.45 21.94 -15.48
CA LYS A 1030 -16.44 21.06 -14.89
C LYS A 1030 -15.22 21.92 -14.60
N ASN A 1031 -14.66 21.82 -13.40
CA ASN A 1031 -13.27 22.19 -13.14
C ASN A 1031 -12.48 20.90 -12.86
N THR A 1032 -11.43 20.71 -13.64
CA THR A 1032 -10.38 19.71 -13.42
C THR A 1032 -9.39 20.24 -12.38
N ILE A 1033 -8.58 19.37 -11.78
CA ILE A 1033 -7.34 19.75 -11.10
C ILE A 1033 -6.17 19.21 -11.93
N ASP A 1034 -5.12 20.01 -12.08
CA ASP A 1034 -4.06 19.80 -13.06
C ASP A 1034 -3.14 18.59 -12.75
N ASN A 1035 -2.78 17.87 -13.81
CA ASN A 1035 -1.47 17.25 -13.94
C ASN A 1035 -0.71 18.02 -15.04
N THR A 1036 0.42 18.62 -14.69
CA THR A 1036 1.16 19.52 -15.59
C THR A 1036 2.38 18.82 -16.20
N GLU A 1037 2.29 18.44 -17.47
CA GLU A 1037 3.47 18.29 -18.33
C GLU A 1037 3.39 19.20 -19.55
N MET A 1038 4.54 19.62 -20.06
CA MET A 1038 4.68 20.73 -20.99
C MET A 1038 4.73 20.26 -22.44
N VAL A 1039 3.83 20.80 -23.27
CA VAL A 1039 3.92 20.72 -24.73
C VAL A 1039 3.92 22.14 -25.30
N ILE A 1040 4.94 22.46 -26.11
CA ILE A 1040 4.99 23.67 -26.93
C ILE A 1040 4.67 23.25 -28.37
N PRO A 1041 3.76 23.94 -29.09
CA PRO A 1041 3.19 23.44 -30.33
C PRO A 1041 3.97 23.85 -31.59
N ILE A 1042 3.64 23.21 -32.71
CA ILE A 1042 3.90 23.70 -34.07
C ILE A 1042 2.56 23.73 -34.80
N GLU A 1043 2.29 24.84 -35.51
CA GLU A 1043 1.06 25.05 -36.27
C GLU A 1043 1.23 24.60 -37.74
N GLU A 1044 0.18 24.03 -38.33
CA GLU A 1044 -0.03 24.05 -39.77
C GLU A 1044 -1.37 24.73 -40.10
N THR A 1045 -1.40 25.56 -41.15
CA THR A 1045 -2.60 26.30 -41.58
C THR A 1045 -2.89 26.13 -43.06
N PRO A 1046 -4.08 25.62 -43.44
CA PRO A 1046 -4.62 25.76 -44.79
C PRO A 1046 -5.30 27.13 -44.98
N THR A 1047 -5.22 27.71 -46.18
CA THR A 1047 -5.59 29.12 -46.42
C THR A 1047 -6.95 29.30 -47.13
N GLN A 1048 -7.72 30.28 -46.65
CA GLN A 1048 -8.77 31.14 -47.27
C GLN A 1048 -9.00 31.02 -48.81
N LYS A 1049 -10.19 31.27 -49.44
CA LYS A 1049 -11.35 32.19 -49.24
C LYS A 1049 -12.44 31.80 -50.32
N PRO A 1050 -13.48 32.59 -50.76
CA PRO A 1050 -13.90 33.97 -50.43
C PRO A 1050 -15.43 34.28 -50.20
N GLN A 1051 -15.71 35.17 -49.22
CA GLN A 1051 -16.73 36.26 -49.26
C GLN A 1051 -18.24 35.96 -49.51
N PRO A 1052 -19.18 36.94 -49.31
CA PRO A 1052 -19.03 38.31 -48.79
C PRO A 1052 -19.76 38.60 -47.46
N LYS A 1053 -19.46 39.77 -46.86
CA LYS A 1053 -20.32 40.47 -45.89
C LYS A 1053 -20.78 41.79 -46.52
N SER A 1054 -21.95 42.29 -46.11
CA SER A 1054 -22.39 43.66 -46.37
C SER A 1054 -22.81 44.34 -45.07
N ILE A 1055 -22.07 45.38 -44.65
CA ILE A 1055 -22.48 46.40 -43.67
C ILE A 1055 -21.77 47.71 -44.05
N GLU A 1056 -22.53 48.79 -44.22
CA GLU A 1056 -22.15 50.21 -44.19
C GLU A 1056 -23.43 51.02 -43.93
N PRO A 1057 -23.41 52.31 -43.50
CA PRO A 1057 -22.30 53.29 -43.37
C PRO A 1057 -22.09 53.72 -41.89
N LYS A 1058 -21.38 54.79 -41.45
CA LYS A 1058 -20.12 55.53 -41.79
C LYS A 1058 -19.77 56.39 -40.54
N LYS A 1059 -18.61 57.05 -40.36
CA LYS A 1059 -17.46 57.30 -41.26
C LYS A 1059 -16.13 56.94 -40.53
N GLU A 1060 -15.03 57.70 -40.34
CA GLU A 1060 -14.65 59.10 -40.58
C GLU A 1060 -13.19 59.18 -41.10
N GLU A 1061 -12.28 59.88 -40.41
CA GLU A 1061 -10.95 60.31 -40.89
C GLU A 1061 -9.86 60.12 -39.80
N LYS A 1062 -8.60 59.70 -40.05
CA LYS A 1062 -7.53 60.00 -41.06
C LYS A 1062 -6.70 61.25 -40.74
N PRO A 1063 -5.43 61.40 -41.22
CA PRO A 1063 -4.60 60.59 -42.19
C PRO A 1063 -3.47 59.78 -41.48
N ALA A 1064 -2.36 59.25 -42.05
CA ALA A 1064 -1.93 58.57 -43.32
C ALA A 1064 -0.45 58.03 -43.06
N ASN A 1065 0.52 57.73 -43.96
CA ASN A 1065 0.70 57.77 -45.43
C ASN A 1065 1.98 56.98 -45.90
N LYS A 1066 1.93 56.19 -47.00
CA LYS A 1066 2.96 55.90 -48.07
C LYS A 1066 4.41 55.38 -47.74
N ASP A 1067 5.14 54.63 -48.60
CA ASP A 1067 4.87 54.08 -49.96
C ASP A 1067 5.79 52.86 -50.38
N ASN A 1068 5.22 51.92 -51.18
CA ASN A 1068 5.76 51.14 -52.35
C ASN A 1068 7.08 50.26 -52.41
N GLN A 1069 6.91 49.03 -52.97
CA GLN A 1069 7.74 48.32 -54.02
C GLN A 1069 9.12 47.66 -53.70
N LYS A 1070 9.64 46.60 -54.38
CA LYS A 1070 9.09 45.50 -55.26
C LYS A 1070 10.18 44.42 -55.58
N VAL A 1071 9.76 43.20 -56.00
CA VAL A 1071 10.49 42.20 -56.86
C VAL A 1071 11.67 41.38 -56.27
N ALA A 1072 11.80 40.11 -56.72
CA ALA A 1072 12.89 39.13 -56.49
C ALA A 1072 13.55 38.73 -57.86
N PRO A 1073 14.50 37.75 -58.03
CA PRO A 1073 14.16 36.30 -57.96
C PRO A 1073 15.36 35.28 -57.81
N ILE A 1074 15.09 33.99 -58.12
CA ILE A 1074 15.98 32.94 -58.72
C ILE A 1074 16.88 32.01 -57.82
N ASP A 1075 16.45 30.74 -57.80
CA ASP A 1075 17.15 29.45 -58.03
C ASP A 1075 18.12 28.72 -57.06
N ASN A 1076 17.70 27.47 -56.77
CA ASN A 1076 18.39 26.17 -56.94
C ASN A 1076 19.56 25.68 -56.05
N ASN A 1077 19.18 24.81 -55.09
CA ASN A 1077 19.39 23.34 -55.10
C ASN A 1077 20.81 22.72 -54.85
N ILE A 1078 20.78 21.46 -54.37
CA ILE A 1078 21.86 20.47 -54.20
C ILE A 1078 22.70 20.56 -52.89
N MET A 1079 22.99 19.37 -52.34
CA MET A 1079 23.82 19.09 -51.15
C MET A 1079 25.30 18.96 -51.51
N GLU A 1080 26.22 19.24 -50.59
CA GLU A 1080 27.28 18.29 -50.19
C GLU A 1080 28.06 18.74 -48.93
N ILE A 1081 28.92 17.84 -48.42
CA ILE A 1081 29.70 17.89 -47.16
C ILE A 1081 30.91 16.93 -47.34
N PRO A 1082 31.97 16.89 -46.48
CA PRO A 1082 32.34 17.75 -45.34
C PRO A 1082 33.87 18.10 -45.35
N LEU A 1083 34.49 18.23 -44.17
CA LEU A 1083 35.94 18.19 -43.82
C LEU A 1083 36.79 19.49 -43.91
N ASP A 1084 37.33 19.87 -42.74
CA ASP A 1084 38.77 19.97 -42.39
C ASP A 1084 39.76 20.87 -43.18
N SER A 1085 40.83 21.47 -42.61
CA SER A 1085 41.27 21.65 -41.20
C SER A 1085 42.46 22.67 -41.15
N GLU A 1086 43.04 22.88 -39.95
CA GLU A 1086 44.43 23.31 -39.66
C GLU A 1086 44.89 24.80 -39.65
N THR A 1087 45.86 25.06 -38.75
CA THR A 1087 46.89 26.13 -38.66
C THR A 1087 46.48 27.62 -38.76
N VAL A 1088 46.74 28.51 -37.79
CA VAL A 1088 48.02 28.91 -37.15
C VAL A 1088 49.00 29.63 -38.09
N LEU A 1089 49.17 30.95 -37.89
CA LEU A 1089 50.46 31.69 -37.91
C LEU A 1089 50.24 33.15 -37.39
N PRO A 1090 51.22 33.79 -36.71
CA PRO A 1090 51.07 35.13 -36.12
C PRO A 1090 51.91 36.22 -36.81
N LYS A 1091 51.74 37.51 -36.43
CA LYS A 1091 52.79 38.55 -36.40
C LYS A 1091 52.35 39.88 -35.74
N ASP A 1092 53.24 40.46 -34.92
CA ASP A 1092 53.80 41.84 -34.93
C ASP A 1092 52.87 43.10 -35.05
N THR A 1093 53.11 44.27 -34.43
CA THR A 1093 54.20 44.79 -33.54
C THR A 1093 53.82 46.12 -32.85
N VAL A 1094 54.47 46.45 -31.71
CA VAL A 1094 54.77 47.81 -31.15
C VAL A 1094 53.58 48.76 -30.78
N GLY A 1095 53.58 49.48 -29.64
CA GLY A 1095 54.48 49.44 -28.47
C GLY A 1095 54.27 50.59 -27.45
N THR A 1096 54.64 50.30 -26.18
CA THR A 1096 55.17 51.14 -25.05
C THR A 1096 55.03 52.67 -24.98
N PRO A 1097 55.09 53.28 -23.76
CA PRO A 1097 55.37 52.74 -22.42
C PRO A 1097 54.16 52.97 -21.45
N THR A 1098 54.15 53.00 -20.10
CA THR A 1098 55.10 52.90 -18.94
C THR A 1098 54.22 52.43 -17.72
N ASN A 1099 54.64 52.05 -16.50
CA ASN A 1099 55.95 51.87 -15.84
C ASN A 1099 55.89 50.66 -14.84
N LYS A 1100 56.29 50.83 -13.56
CA LYS A 1100 56.43 49.83 -12.47
C LYS A 1100 56.71 50.56 -11.12
N PRO A 1101 56.98 49.91 -9.94
CA PRO A 1101 57.28 48.50 -9.59
C PRO A 1101 56.30 47.94 -8.50
N LYS A 1102 56.52 47.00 -7.55
CA LYS A 1102 57.55 46.00 -7.07
C LYS A 1102 56.81 45.06 -6.05
N THR A 1103 57.11 43.80 -5.68
CA THR A 1103 57.72 42.56 -6.24
C THR A 1103 57.52 41.40 -5.24
N ALA A 1104 57.37 40.13 -5.71
CA ALA A 1104 57.77 38.86 -5.03
C ALA A 1104 56.97 38.35 -3.78
N LYS A 1105 56.91 37.05 -3.43
CA LYS A 1105 57.36 35.77 -4.07
C LYS A 1105 56.67 34.50 -3.48
N ALA A 1106 56.41 33.51 -4.35
CA ALA A 1106 56.62 32.05 -4.22
C ALA A 1106 55.97 31.11 -3.14
N LYS A 1107 55.38 30.02 -3.67
CA LYS A 1107 55.49 28.57 -3.33
C LYS A 1107 54.83 27.91 -2.09
N ASP A 1108 54.09 26.83 -2.43
CA ASP A 1108 54.07 25.44 -1.92
C ASP A 1108 53.79 25.05 -0.44
N SER A 1109 52.88 24.07 -0.33
CA SER A 1109 52.94 22.86 0.52
C SER A 1109 52.51 22.86 2.02
N GLU A 1110 51.89 21.72 2.37
CA GLU A 1110 51.83 21.01 3.67
C GLU A 1110 50.91 21.41 4.86
N LYS A 1111 50.72 20.38 5.71
CA LYS A 1111 50.05 20.22 7.02
C LYS A 1111 51.05 20.61 8.16
N PRO A 1112 50.83 20.34 9.49
CA PRO A 1112 49.66 19.87 10.26
C PRO A 1112 49.38 20.66 11.58
N SER A 1113 48.42 20.18 12.42
CA SER A 1113 48.50 20.15 13.91
C SER A 1113 48.52 21.48 14.72
N GLU A 1114 48.22 21.59 16.03
CA GLU A 1114 47.48 20.80 17.05
C GLU A 1114 47.31 21.64 18.35
N LYS A 1115 46.39 21.22 19.26
CA LYS A 1115 46.36 21.53 20.73
C LYS A 1115 46.11 23.03 21.11
N LYS A 1116 45.64 23.45 22.31
CA LYS A 1116 45.17 22.79 23.57
C LYS A 1116 44.23 23.71 24.40
N LYS A 1117 43.44 23.11 25.30
CA LYS A 1117 42.99 23.47 26.70
C LYS A 1117 43.45 24.82 27.34
N GLN A 1118 42.81 25.47 28.35
CA GLN A 1118 41.55 25.35 29.15
C GLN A 1118 41.40 26.56 30.15
N GLN A 1119 40.17 26.93 30.60
CA GLN A 1119 39.82 27.52 31.94
C GLN A 1119 40.33 28.96 32.33
N PRO A 1120 40.02 29.57 33.52
CA PRO A 1120 38.70 29.84 34.16
C PRO A 1120 38.53 31.21 34.96
N ALA A 1121 37.34 31.46 35.56
CA ALA A 1121 37.06 32.22 36.83
C ALA A 1121 37.28 33.79 36.88
N GLU A 1122 36.79 34.65 37.81
CA GLU A 1122 35.78 34.59 38.94
C GLU A 1122 35.33 35.99 39.48
N ASN A 1123 34.13 36.09 40.16
CA ASN A 1123 33.68 37.03 41.26
C ASN A 1123 33.69 38.60 41.09
N THR A 1124 33.08 39.54 41.88
CA THR A 1124 31.86 39.74 42.77
C THR A 1124 31.56 41.30 42.86
N GLN A 1125 30.82 42.05 43.75
CA GLN A 1125 30.04 41.91 45.03
C GLN A 1125 29.25 43.24 45.42
N LYS A 1126 28.13 43.18 46.20
CA LYS A 1126 27.52 44.25 47.10
C LYS A 1126 27.01 45.60 46.46
N ALA A 1127 26.38 46.61 47.13
CA ALA A 1127 25.37 46.78 48.24
C ALA A 1127 24.95 48.30 48.42
N GLN A 1128 23.97 48.85 49.21
CA GLN A 1128 22.57 48.54 49.65
C GLN A 1128 21.85 49.74 50.41
N LYS A 1129 20.66 50.24 49.95
CA LYS A 1129 19.54 50.94 50.71
C LYS A 1129 19.74 52.39 51.31
N PRO A 1130 18.70 53.14 51.83
CA PRO A 1130 17.31 52.78 52.29
C PRO A 1130 16.08 53.70 51.98
N ALA A 1131 14.86 53.21 52.35
CA ALA A 1131 13.61 53.93 52.76
C ALA A 1131 12.70 54.70 51.72
N GLU A 1132 11.47 55.17 52.05
CA GLU A 1132 10.22 54.43 52.46
C GLU A 1132 8.90 55.29 52.36
N LYS A 1133 7.70 54.63 52.26
CA LYS A 1133 6.27 55.12 52.40
C LYS A 1133 5.75 56.22 51.42
N LYS A 1134 4.46 56.28 51.00
CA LYS A 1134 3.20 55.61 51.41
C LYS A 1134 2.19 55.49 50.22
N GLU A 1135 1.36 54.43 50.21
CA GLU A 1135 -0.03 54.25 49.63
C GLU A 1135 -0.51 54.95 48.31
N GLN A 1136 -1.27 54.34 47.39
CA GLN A 1136 -1.71 52.92 47.17
C GLN A 1136 -2.20 52.70 45.69
N PRO A 1137 -1.87 51.61 44.96
CA PRO A 1137 -2.15 51.50 43.49
C PRO A 1137 -2.86 50.21 42.98
N LYS A 1138 -3.41 50.24 41.74
CA LYS A 1138 -3.85 49.05 40.95
C LYS A 1138 -3.51 49.21 39.45
N LYS A 1139 -2.30 48.82 39.01
CA LYS A 1139 -1.93 47.49 38.47
C LYS A 1139 -2.54 47.09 37.11
N LYS A 1140 -1.93 47.58 36.03
CA LYS A 1140 -1.44 46.69 34.95
C LYS A 1140 -0.02 46.27 35.35
N ASN A 1141 0.41 45.03 35.10
CA ASN A 1141 1.83 44.67 35.12
C ASN A 1141 2.09 43.47 34.19
N THR A 1142 3.10 43.61 33.33
CA THR A 1142 3.87 42.50 32.77
C THR A 1142 4.87 42.03 33.82
N ASP A 1143 5.00 40.72 34.04
CA ASP A 1143 6.19 40.12 34.68
C ASP A 1143 6.26 38.62 34.36
N GLY A 1144 7.49 38.08 34.26
CA GLY A 1144 7.75 36.67 34.02
C GLY A 1144 8.17 35.93 35.29
N PRO A 1145 7.67 34.71 35.57
CA PRO A 1145 8.03 33.98 36.79
C PRO A 1145 9.39 33.27 36.66
N VAL A 1146 10.40 33.80 37.36
CA VAL A 1146 11.55 33.01 37.81
C VAL A 1146 11.08 32.15 38.99
N ILE A 1147 11.35 30.84 38.97
CA ILE A 1147 11.04 29.92 40.07
C ILE A 1147 12.29 29.12 40.45
N TYR A 1148 12.57 29.09 41.75
CA TYR A 1148 13.65 28.33 42.39
C TYR A 1148 13.34 26.82 42.39
N PHE A 1149 14.38 26.00 42.49
CA PHE A 1149 14.27 24.58 42.82
C PHE A 1149 15.04 24.33 44.12
N ASP A 1150 14.33 23.91 45.16
CA ASP A 1150 14.90 23.27 46.35
C ASP A 1150 14.12 21.96 46.58
N ASP A 1151 14.83 20.83 46.54
CA ASP A 1151 14.32 19.48 46.82
C ASP A 1151 15.32 18.81 47.78
N ASP A 1152 15.26 19.16 49.07
CA ASP A 1152 16.11 18.59 50.12
C ASP A 1152 15.24 17.78 51.10
N VAL A 1153 15.16 16.47 50.88
CA VAL A 1153 14.29 15.55 51.65
C VAL A 1153 15.15 14.56 52.43
N LYS A 1154 15.13 14.69 53.77
CA LYS A 1154 15.62 13.65 54.71
C LYS A 1154 14.44 12.90 55.37
N PRO A 1155 14.56 11.59 55.63
CA PRO A 1155 13.43 10.76 56.04
C PRO A 1155 13.30 10.60 57.57
N VAL A 1156 12.08 10.77 58.12
CA VAL A 1156 11.76 10.44 59.52
C VAL A 1156 10.36 9.81 59.67
N GLU A 1157 10.37 8.52 60.01
CA GLU A 1157 9.42 7.73 60.83
C GLU A 1157 7.92 7.57 60.53
N LYS A 1158 7.42 6.41 61.01
CA LYS A 1158 6.04 5.93 60.94
C LYS A 1158 5.28 6.30 62.23
N LYS A 1159 4.00 6.66 62.15
CA LYS A 1159 3.03 6.43 63.24
C LYS A 1159 1.76 5.77 62.71
N LYS A 1160 1.33 4.68 63.36
CA LYS A 1160 0.05 4.01 63.10
C LYS A 1160 -1.11 4.89 63.59
N LYS A 1161 -2.21 4.91 62.84
CA LYS A 1161 -3.58 5.01 63.37
C LYS A 1161 -4.49 4.04 62.61
N GLU A 1162 -5.58 3.67 63.26
CA GLU A 1162 -6.44 2.53 62.89
C GLU A 1162 -7.49 2.87 61.83
N PRO A 1163 -8.07 1.87 61.14
CA PRO A 1163 -8.91 2.11 59.98
C PRO A 1163 -10.30 2.65 60.35
N GLN A 1164 -10.58 3.90 59.98
CA GLN A 1164 -11.96 4.35 59.85
C GLN A 1164 -12.62 3.70 58.63
N LYS A 1165 -13.88 3.28 58.79
CA LYS A 1165 -14.66 2.62 57.73
C LYS A 1165 -14.77 3.53 56.51
N GLN A 1166 -14.57 2.97 55.32
CA GLN A 1166 -14.90 3.65 54.08
C GLN A 1166 -16.41 3.91 54.05
N GLN A 1167 -16.81 5.18 54.17
CA GLN A 1167 -18.06 5.63 53.55
C GLN A 1167 -17.84 5.61 52.03
N PRO A 1168 -18.83 5.20 51.22
CA PRO A 1168 -18.74 5.40 49.79
C PRO A 1168 -18.66 6.90 49.51
N LEU A 1169 -17.66 7.33 48.73
CA LEU A 1169 -17.68 8.68 48.18
C LEU A 1169 -18.83 8.73 47.16
N ASP A 1170 -19.81 9.58 47.43
CA ASP A 1170 -20.86 9.90 46.49
C ASP A 1170 -20.23 10.70 45.33
N TYR A 1171 -20.07 10.04 44.18
CA TYR A 1171 -19.51 10.64 42.97
C TYR A 1171 -20.68 11.10 42.08
N ASP A 1172 -20.77 12.40 41.88
CA ASP A 1172 -21.72 13.01 40.94
C ASP A 1172 -21.26 12.72 39.51
N PHE A 1173 -22.05 11.94 38.75
CA PHE A 1173 -21.58 11.16 37.58
C PHE A 1173 -22.17 11.61 36.21
N ASP A 1174 -22.54 12.88 36.06
CA ASP A 1174 -23.30 13.37 34.91
C ASP A 1174 -22.50 13.97 33.72
N ASP A 1175 -23.21 14.06 32.59
CA ASP A 1175 -23.04 15.01 31.46
C ASP A 1175 -21.90 14.90 30.41
N GLU A 1176 -21.07 13.86 30.44
CA GLU A 1176 -20.34 13.41 29.21
C GLU A 1176 -20.90 12.11 28.65
N TYR A 1177 -21.37 11.22 29.54
CA TYR A 1177 -21.97 9.94 29.20
C TYR A 1177 -23.49 9.88 29.42
N TYR A 1178 -24.03 10.78 30.24
CA TYR A 1178 -25.44 10.81 30.61
C TYR A 1178 -26.06 12.18 30.37
N ASP A 1179 -26.63 12.36 29.17
CA ASP A 1179 -27.76 13.28 28.97
C ASP A 1179 -28.95 12.65 29.72
N LEU A 1180 -29.01 12.80 31.05
CA LEU A 1180 -30.06 12.23 31.92
C LEU A 1180 -30.99 13.27 32.57
N GLY A 1181 -30.68 14.56 32.42
CA GLY A 1181 -31.56 15.67 32.75
C GLY A 1181 -32.99 15.44 32.23
N GLY A 1182 -33.94 15.32 33.16
CA GLY A 1182 -35.26 14.75 32.90
C GLY A 1182 -36.13 14.56 34.14
N PHE A 1183 -35.87 15.37 35.17
CA PHE A 1183 -36.74 15.71 36.29
C PHE A 1183 -36.71 17.23 36.44
#